data_AF-A0A7D9I1V3-F1
#
_entry.id   AF-A0A7D9I1V3-F1
#
_cell.length_a   1.000
_cell.length_b   1.000
_cell.length_c   1.000
_cell.angle_alpha   90.00
_cell.angle_beta   90.00
_cell.angle_gamma   90.00
#
_symmetry.space_group_name_H-M   'P 1'
#
loop_
_entity.id
_entity.type
_entity.pdbx_description
1 polymer ?
#
loop_
_entity_poly.entity_id
_entity_poly.type
_entity_poly.pdbx_seq_one_letter_code
_entity_poly.pdbx_strand_id
1 'polypeptide(L)'
;MPHDTKNDDKKFVEDLLNQHWEYVYFFADNPNTMWEIWKKLFQELVLNKHAPIQQKKIRSKKVLWITSEIKKLINKRGRSKRKAVIKNLEADWLVYEQTRDKVNIEMKKAKKDCYSKRIAGQKQNPKEAWKTINNLLGRQNKQTKVDELSISGNNLANSEDIAEGFNEFFSNIGPDLASKIDTSNYNFQEYIKKPKSEFTVFESITTNKVYYLLHGLSSAKATGVDKISTFDSVDHAILLRKLKDYGISGNIYRWFSDYLHNPTQRVVVEGAASSWSPVTSGVPQGSILGPMLFLLFINDLPDVIPESTSTGLYADDTKLYREISTPEDCSQLQEALSCADVWSKDNNINFNPSKCKILTFSRRKTPFLFEYYLGSSELKRVIMNDEVDLGITVTSNLSWTTHINKIKVKANRLLGLLRRTCPLLTDRSIRRTLYLSLVKSQLCYATQNAFIPTMPHDDGPEVMQATNGRWYECPKGHRYVITECGNPNQSYRCPTCNANIGGQGILAANNRDASRQDRSSTGHILGRAQAQQQNVTSLRNLTPLSCGVLRCLTHAAMLLGTDQNNQNIAAVIKPPVWDVVQFLKEHIQHDIRCIARSTGNNDDEAVQIIHLVLAGIVNNLGRHGGYLNIGGNLTTNVSRTAWEDAFMTTYLNPVLSVISVLLQDSLRRMARDERLGNNRLMRLVHELDGPNYESITKLDPMCPALWRYRKKIAIENVSFKFQEYAQGCDKLERCEILAEFLKKEQHLRALQYLPDIIKLQRLLFEKFHRRLDRNEAEEFTLGKFLKRSPQIREQFKALVNSFKMAWKIVRSSLTQDGPYSISQEMCCIDVTNSTPISMFLPANSGQGSCALALNNFLVTLHNDFIGRCKSLLKDESRYV
;
A
#
# COMPACT_ATOMS: atom_id res chain seq x y z
N MET A 1 52.31 10.23 36.48
CA MET A 1 52.60 11.67 36.33
C MET A 1 52.73 11.98 34.85
N PRO A 2 51.74 12.62 34.21
CA PRO A 2 51.91 13.16 32.88
C PRO A 2 52.60 14.52 33.00
N HIS A 3 53.76 14.65 32.36
CA HIS A 3 54.38 15.96 32.11
C HIS A 3 53.46 16.76 31.18
N ASP A 4 52.90 17.85 31.70
CA ASP A 4 52.35 18.94 30.90
C ASP A 4 53.48 19.56 30.07
N THR A 5 53.53 19.28 28.78
CA THR A 5 54.13 20.22 27.83
C THR A 5 53.02 21.16 27.37
N LYS A 6 52.79 22.22 28.14
CA LYS A 6 52.06 23.40 27.66
C LYS A 6 52.77 23.88 26.38
N ASN A 7 52.05 23.94 25.26
CA ASN A 7 52.47 24.75 24.13
C ASN A 7 52.67 26.17 24.65
N ASP A 8 53.90 26.67 24.56
CA ASP A 8 54.23 28.02 25.00
C ASP A 8 53.79 28.98 23.90
N ASP A 9 52.50 29.29 23.88
CA ASP A 9 51.84 30.07 22.83
C ASP A 9 52.54 31.42 22.59
N LYS A 10 53.15 32.01 23.63
CA LYS A 10 53.93 33.24 23.53
C LYS A 10 55.17 33.07 22.65
N LYS A 11 55.88 31.96 22.81
CA LYS A 11 57.10 31.65 22.07
C LYS A 11 56.82 31.25 20.62
N PHE A 12 55.67 30.63 20.37
CA PHE A 12 55.19 30.38 19.01
C PHE A 12 54.90 31.68 18.26
N VAL A 13 54.22 32.64 18.92
CA VAL A 13 53.93 33.95 18.33
C VAL A 13 55.22 34.76 18.10
N GLU A 14 56.17 34.73 19.04
CA GLU A 14 57.46 35.39 18.89
C GLU A 14 58.29 34.81 17.72
N ASP A 15 58.38 33.48 17.61
CA ASP A 15 59.07 32.82 16.50
C ASP A 15 58.36 33.07 15.15
N LEU A 16 57.04 33.27 15.13
CA LEU A 16 56.26 33.62 13.93
C LEU A 16 56.53 35.07 13.48
N LEU A 17 56.62 36.01 14.42
CA LEU A 17 56.88 37.43 14.15
C LEU A 17 58.33 37.66 13.69
N ASN A 18 59.28 36.85 14.16
CA ASN A 18 60.69 36.93 13.78
C ASN A 18 61.02 36.28 12.41
N GLN A 19 60.03 35.72 11.70
CA GLN A 19 60.29 35.21 10.34
C GLN A 19 60.33 36.33 9.32
N HIS A 20 61.28 36.26 8.40
CA HIS A 20 61.42 37.20 7.29
C HIS A 20 60.41 36.90 6.16
N TRP A 21 59.13 37.20 6.43
CA TRP A 21 58.03 37.00 5.48
C TRP A 21 58.19 37.82 4.19
N GLU A 22 59.00 38.88 4.22
CA GLU A 22 59.36 39.73 3.09
C GLU A 22 59.97 38.93 1.92
N TYR A 23 60.65 37.82 2.19
CA TYR A 23 61.21 36.95 1.15
C TYR A 23 60.14 36.27 0.28
N VAL A 24 58.91 36.15 0.77
CA VAL A 24 57.79 35.63 -0.04
C VAL A 24 57.43 36.64 -1.14
N TYR A 25 57.56 37.93 -0.87
CA TYR A 25 57.19 39.00 -1.79
C TYR A 25 58.30 39.35 -2.79
N PHE A 26 59.55 38.93 -2.54
CA PHE A 26 60.68 39.14 -3.45
C PHE A 26 60.58 38.35 -4.77
N PHE A 27 59.72 37.32 -4.81
CA PHE A 27 59.46 36.48 -6.00
C PHE A 27 58.01 36.63 -6.50
N ALA A 28 57.46 37.85 -6.41
CA ALA A 28 56.05 38.17 -6.66
C ALA A 28 55.48 37.70 -8.02
N ASP A 29 56.35 37.39 -8.97
CA ASP A 29 55.96 37.05 -10.35
C ASP A 29 55.59 35.55 -10.52
N ASN A 30 55.82 34.70 -9.51
CA ASN A 30 55.45 33.28 -9.56
C ASN A 30 54.75 32.80 -8.27
N PRO A 31 53.41 32.68 -8.28
CA PRO A 31 52.62 32.30 -7.11
C PRO A 31 52.97 30.93 -6.50
N ASN A 32 53.42 29.98 -7.32
CA ASN A 32 53.79 28.65 -6.83
C ASN A 32 55.10 28.70 -6.03
N THR A 33 56.05 29.53 -6.49
CA THR A 33 57.31 29.75 -5.77
C THR A 33 57.06 30.50 -4.45
N MET A 34 56.17 31.49 -4.46
CA MET A 34 55.74 32.19 -3.23
C MET A 34 55.14 31.22 -2.21
N TRP A 35 54.25 30.32 -2.65
CA TRP A 35 53.65 29.32 -1.77
C TRP A 35 54.68 28.36 -1.17
N GLU A 36 55.61 27.84 -1.97
CA GLU A 36 56.64 26.92 -1.46
C GLU A 36 57.59 27.61 -0.46
N ILE A 37 57.95 28.87 -0.70
CA ILE A 37 58.77 29.65 0.25
C ILE A 37 58.00 29.91 1.54
N TRP A 38 56.74 30.37 1.45
CA TRP A 38 55.90 30.61 2.63
C TRP A 38 55.72 29.32 3.45
N LYS A 39 55.38 28.23 2.77
CA LYS A 39 55.17 26.91 3.36
C LYS A 39 56.43 26.41 4.04
N LYS A 40 57.61 26.61 3.44
CA LYS A 40 58.89 26.23 4.05
C LYS A 40 59.18 27.04 5.31
N LEU A 41 59.04 28.37 5.26
CA LEU A 41 59.23 29.24 6.42
C LEU A 41 58.28 28.87 7.58
N PHE A 42 57.00 28.64 7.26
CA PHE A 42 56.01 28.31 8.28
C PHE A 42 56.17 26.88 8.82
N GLN A 43 56.28 25.86 7.95
CA GLN A 43 56.29 24.46 8.37
C GLN A 43 57.61 24.02 9.01
N GLU A 44 58.75 24.39 8.42
CA GLU A 44 60.05 23.89 8.89
C GLU A 44 60.60 24.70 10.07
N LEU A 45 60.49 26.02 10.05
CA LEU A 45 61.13 26.88 11.05
C LEU A 45 60.25 27.19 12.26
N VAL A 46 58.93 27.23 12.08
CA VAL A 46 57.98 27.55 13.16
C VAL A 46 57.21 26.30 13.60
N LEU A 47 56.46 25.67 12.71
CA LEU A 47 55.51 24.61 13.07
C LEU A 47 56.18 23.34 13.61
N ASN A 48 57.24 22.85 12.96
CA ASN A 48 57.93 21.63 13.42
C ASN A 48 58.70 21.82 14.74
N LYS A 49 59.08 23.05 15.09
CA LYS A 49 59.75 23.38 16.35
C LYS A 49 58.78 23.33 17.54
N HIS A 50 57.54 23.80 17.35
CA HIS A 50 56.52 23.89 18.39
C HIS A 50 55.54 22.71 18.41
N ALA A 51 55.35 22.01 17.28
CA ALA A 51 54.42 20.90 17.14
C ALA A 51 55.02 19.73 16.30
N PRO A 52 56.08 19.07 16.77
CA PRO A 52 56.74 18.00 16.02
C PRO A 52 55.83 16.77 15.85
N ILE A 53 55.81 16.22 14.62
CA ILE A 53 55.02 15.04 14.30
C ILE A 53 55.59 13.81 15.02
N GLN A 54 54.87 13.28 16.01
CA GLN A 54 55.19 12.01 16.66
C GLN A 54 54.37 10.85 16.07
N GLN A 55 55.04 9.83 15.53
CA GLN A 55 54.36 8.60 15.10
C GLN A 55 54.32 7.56 16.22
N LYS A 56 53.14 7.34 16.80
CA LYS A 56 52.91 6.34 17.85
C LYS A 56 52.33 5.04 17.27
N LYS A 57 53.01 3.90 17.47
CA LYS A 57 52.50 2.58 17.06
C LYS A 57 51.42 2.11 18.04
N ILE A 58 50.16 2.18 17.62
CA ILE A 58 49.03 1.66 18.40
C ILE A 58 49.04 0.12 18.31
N ARG A 59 49.25 -0.58 19.44
CA ARG A 59 49.02 -2.04 19.50
C ARG A 59 47.50 -2.29 19.41
N SER A 60 47.01 -2.74 18.26
CA SER A 60 45.59 -3.08 18.10
C SER A 60 45.23 -4.37 18.84
N LYS A 61 44.00 -4.42 19.38
CA LYS A 61 43.37 -5.60 20.00
C LYS A 61 43.58 -6.84 19.13
N LYS A 62 43.92 -7.98 19.75
CA LYS A 62 44.16 -9.28 19.09
C LYS A 62 42.96 -9.64 18.19
N VAL A 63 43.12 -9.51 16.88
CA VAL A 63 42.06 -9.79 15.91
C VAL A 63 41.94 -11.31 15.73
N LEU A 64 40.79 -11.86 16.08
CA LEU A 64 40.56 -13.32 16.22
C LEU A 64 40.86 -14.16 14.96
N TRP A 65 40.73 -13.59 13.76
CA TRP A 65 40.95 -14.29 12.49
C TRP A 65 42.38 -14.18 11.95
N ILE A 66 43.30 -13.48 12.63
CA ILE A 66 44.71 -13.38 12.22
C ILE A 66 45.51 -14.53 12.85
N THR A 67 45.73 -15.58 12.07
CA THR A 67 46.53 -16.75 12.47
C THR A 67 48.04 -16.49 12.30
N SER A 68 48.87 -17.41 12.82
CA SER A 68 50.33 -17.33 12.70
C SER A 68 50.77 -17.41 11.23
N GLU A 69 50.04 -18.18 10.42
CA GLU A 69 50.23 -18.41 9.00
C GLU A 69 49.96 -17.13 8.20
N ILE A 70 48.87 -16.42 8.52
CA ILE A 70 48.56 -15.13 7.88
C ILE A 70 49.63 -14.09 8.21
N LYS A 71 50.15 -14.07 9.44
CA LYS A 71 51.27 -13.19 9.81
C LYS A 71 52.52 -13.49 8.99
N LYS A 72 52.85 -14.77 8.77
CA LYS A 72 53.97 -15.18 7.89
C LYS A 72 53.76 -14.67 6.45
N LEU A 73 52.54 -14.76 5.91
CA LEU A 73 52.22 -14.24 4.57
C LEU A 73 52.30 -12.72 4.49
N ILE A 74 51.80 -11.99 5.50
CA ILE A 74 51.91 -10.52 5.60
C ILE A 74 53.38 -10.10 5.63
N ASN A 75 54.21 -10.81 6.39
CA ASN A 75 55.65 -10.56 6.45
C ASN A 75 56.33 -10.86 5.11
N LYS A 76 55.95 -11.94 4.41
CA LYS A 76 56.44 -12.28 3.08
C LYS A 76 56.10 -11.19 2.07
N ARG A 77 54.84 -10.72 2.03
CA ARG A 77 54.42 -9.57 1.22
C ARG A 77 55.23 -8.31 1.54
N GLY A 78 55.48 -8.03 2.83
CA GLY A 78 56.30 -6.91 3.27
C GLY A 78 57.75 -6.99 2.75
N ARG A 79 58.36 -8.18 2.78
CA ARG A 79 59.69 -8.43 2.23
C ARG A 79 59.71 -8.26 0.71
N SER A 80 58.73 -8.83 0.00
CA SER A 80 58.60 -8.67 -1.46
C SER A 80 58.42 -7.21 -1.86
N LYS A 81 57.59 -6.44 -1.14
CA LYS A 81 57.43 -4.99 -1.39
C LYS A 81 58.74 -4.23 -1.24
N ARG A 82 59.49 -4.49 -0.17
CA ARG A 82 60.79 -3.83 0.04
C ARG A 82 61.77 -4.19 -1.07
N LYS A 83 61.82 -5.46 -1.47
CA LYS A 83 62.69 -5.92 -2.56
C LYS A 83 62.32 -5.26 -3.89
N ALA A 84 61.03 -5.18 -4.23
CA ALA A 84 60.53 -4.52 -5.44
C ALA A 84 60.86 -3.02 -5.46
N VAL A 85 60.71 -2.32 -4.33
CA VAL A 85 61.05 -0.89 -4.22
C VAL A 85 62.56 -0.65 -4.34
N ILE A 86 63.41 -1.51 -3.75
CA ILE A 86 64.87 -1.34 -3.78
C ILE A 86 65.45 -1.68 -5.16
N LYS A 87 65.02 -2.80 -5.76
CA LYS A 87 65.57 -3.27 -7.03
C LYS A 87 64.91 -2.63 -8.26
N ASN A 88 63.67 -2.16 -8.13
CA ASN A 88 62.84 -1.57 -9.18
C ASN A 88 62.78 -2.38 -10.49
N LEU A 89 62.87 -3.71 -10.38
CA LEU A 89 62.73 -4.64 -11.50
C LEU A 89 61.27 -5.11 -11.60
N GLU A 90 60.77 -5.21 -12.83
CA GLU A 90 59.38 -5.61 -13.12
C GLU A 90 59.04 -7.01 -12.55
N ALA A 91 59.99 -7.95 -12.62
CA ALA A 91 59.83 -9.29 -12.04
C ALA A 91 59.62 -9.26 -10.51
N ASP A 92 60.27 -8.35 -9.78
CA ASP A 92 60.10 -8.25 -8.32
C ASP A 92 58.75 -7.59 -7.97
N TRP A 93 58.24 -6.68 -8.80
CA TRP A 93 56.88 -6.13 -8.69
C TRP A 93 55.82 -7.21 -8.91
N LEU A 94 56.00 -8.08 -9.92
CA LEU A 94 55.09 -9.21 -10.17
C LEU A 94 55.02 -10.16 -8.96
N VAL A 95 56.15 -10.44 -8.32
CA VAL A 95 56.22 -11.24 -7.09
C VAL A 95 55.53 -10.54 -5.91
N TYR A 96 55.62 -9.22 -5.81
CA TYR A 96 54.87 -8.45 -4.82
C TYR A 96 53.35 -8.54 -5.07
N GLU A 97 52.91 -8.41 -6.32
CA GLU A 97 51.49 -8.52 -6.67
C GLU A 97 50.91 -9.89 -6.31
N GLN A 98 51.59 -10.97 -6.71
CA GLN A 98 51.18 -12.33 -6.37
C GLN A 98 51.12 -12.56 -4.85
N THR A 99 52.10 -12.05 -4.10
CA THR A 99 52.12 -12.19 -2.63
C THR A 99 51.09 -11.29 -1.94
N ARG A 100 50.80 -10.10 -2.48
CA ARG A 100 49.70 -9.21 -2.04
C ARG A 100 48.36 -9.91 -2.22
N ASP A 101 48.12 -10.48 -3.38
CA ASP A 101 46.83 -11.08 -3.73
C ASP A 101 46.60 -12.36 -2.93
N LYS A 102 47.64 -13.18 -2.74
CA LYS A 102 47.59 -14.34 -1.85
C LYS A 102 47.28 -13.95 -0.39
N VAL A 103 47.89 -12.89 0.13
CA VAL A 103 47.56 -12.37 1.48
C VAL A 103 46.09 -11.93 1.55
N ASN A 104 45.61 -11.21 0.54
CA ASN A 104 44.22 -10.71 0.52
C ASN A 104 43.20 -11.84 0.47
N ILE A 105 43.47 -12.90 -0.31
CA ILE A 105 42.60 -14.08 -0.43
C ILE A 105 42.54 -14.82 0.92
N GLU A 106 43.69 -15.15 1.49
CA GLU A 106 43.75 -15.91 2.75
C GLU A 106 43.17 -15.13 3.94
N MET A 107 43.38 -13.80 3.99
CA MET A 107 42.73 -12.96 5.00
C MET A 107 41.21 -12.97 4.87
N LYS A 108 40.67 -12.88 3.64
CA LYS A 108 39.22 -12.94 3.41
C LYS A 108 38.65 -14.31 3.82
N LYS A 109 39.35 -15.39 3.49
CA LYS A 109 38.96 -16.77 3.82
C LYS A 109 38.95 -17.01 5.33
N ALA A 110 40.03 -16.67 6.04
CA ALA A 110 40.10 -16.85 7.50
C ALA A 110 39.07 -16.00 8.25
N LYS A 111 38.80 -14.78 7.75
CA LYS A 111 37.73 -13.93 8.30
C LYS A 111 36.36 -14.59 8.10
N LYS A 112 36.07 -15.13 6.91
CA LYS A 112 34.83 -15.86 6.61
C LYS A 112 34.63 -17.03 7.57
N ASP A 113 35.63 -17.91 7.65
CA ASP A 113 35.51 -19.17 8.38
C ASP A 113 35.36 -18.93 9.90
N CYS A 114 36.08 -17.94 10.44
CA CYS A 114 35.99 -17.58 11.86
C CYS A 114 34.57 -17.12 12.26
N TYR A 115 33.95 -16.24 11.49
CA TYR A 115 32.62 -15.71 11.82
C TYR A 115 31.50 -16.69 11.48
N SER A 116 31.61 -17.43 10.37
CA SER A 116 30.62 -18.45 10.01
C SER A 116 30.54 -19.56 11.05
N LYS A 117 31.68 -20.05 11.56
CA LYS A 117 31.71 -21.05 12.64
C LYS A 117 31.09 -20.51 13.93
N ARG A 118 31.36 -19.25 14.28
CA ARG A 118 30.84 -18.62 15.50
C ARG A 118 29.33 -18.39 15.45
N ILE A 119 28.79 -17.97 14.30
CA ILE A 119 27.34 -17.81 14.11
C ILE A 119 26.65 -19.18 14.09
N ALA A 120 27.24 -20.17 13.43
CA ALA A 120 26.69 -21.54 13.39
C ALA A 120 26.67 -22.21 14.77
N GLY A 121 27.69 -21.99 15.60
CA GLY A 121 27.77 -22.52 16.96
C GLY A 121 26.82 -21.85 17.98
N GLN A 122 26.12 -20.77 17.59
CA GLN A 122 25.23 -20.01 18.47
C GLN A 122 23.76 -20.10 18.02
N LYS A 123 23.38 -21.12 17.23
CA LYS A 123 22.02 -21.30 16.68
C LYS A 123 20.91 -21.28 17.73
N GLN A 124 21.19 -21.73 18.95
CA GLN A 124 20.21 -21.78 20.05
C GLN A 124 20.20 -20.53 20.94
N ASN A 125 21.11 -19.57 20.74
CA ASN A 125 21.19 -18.35 21.53
C ASN A 125 21.13 -17.09 20.63
N PRO A 126 19.91 -16.60 20.31
CA PRO A 126 19.71 -15.44 19.44
C PRO A 126 20.42 -14.17 19.93
N LYS A 127 20.56 -14.00 21.25
CA LYS A 127 21.18 -12.81 21.87
C LYS A 127 22.68 -12.74 21.56
N GLU A 128 23.39 -13.85 21.71
CA GLU A 128 24.83 -13.92 21.39
C GLU A 128 25.10 -13.94 19.88
N ALA A 129 24.20 -14.49 19.08
CA ALA A 129 24.23 -14.36 17.62
C ALA A 129 24.10 -12.88 17.20
N TRP A 130 23.14 -12.15 17.75
CA TRP A 130 22.97 -10.71 17.50
C TRP A 130 24.13 -9.86 18.00
N LYS A 131 24.72 -10.20 19.15
CA LYS A 131 25.93 -9.54 19.68
C LYS A 131 27.13 -9.74 18.75
N THR A 132 27.30 -10.94 18.21
CA THR A 132 28.34 -11.25 17.21
C THR A 132 28.13 -10.45 15.92
N ILE A 133 26.87 -10.30 15.47
CA ILE A 133 26.51 -9.45 14.33
C ILE A 133 26.78 -7.97 14.64
N ASN A 134 26.35 -7.43 15.78
CA ASN A 134 26.57 -6.03 16.14
C ASN A 134 28.06 -5.66 16.21
N ASN A 135 28.89 -6.58 16.73
CA ASN A 135 30.36 -6.44 16.71
C ASN A 135 30.93 -6.40 15.28
N LEU A 136 30.39 -7.21 14.36
CA LEU A 136 30.74 -7.16 12.92
C LEU A 136 30.29 -5.85 12.27
N LEU A 137 29.16 -5.29 12.71
CA LEU A 137 28.59 -4.04 12.23
C LEU A 137 29.32 -2.80 12.74
N GLY A 138 30.32 -2.96 13.63
CA GLY A 138 30.96 -1.83 14.31
C GLY A 138 30.01 -1.06 15.24
N ARG A 139 28.83 -1.62 15.52
CA ARG A 139 27.87 -1.11 16.49
C ARG A 139 28.34 -1.58 17.86
N GLN A 140 29.37 -0.94 18.39
CA GLN A 140 29.59 -1.04 19.83
C GLN A 140 28.49 -0.22 20.48
N ASN A 141 27.61 -0.87 21.23
CA ASN A 141 26.96 -0.14 22.31
C ASN A 141 28.12 0.37 23.15
N LYS A 142 28.30 1.69 23.24
CA LYS A 142 28.98 2.24 24.39
C LYS A 142 28.21 1.66 25.58
N GLN A 143 28.81 0.73 26.32
CA GLN A 143 28.41 0.60 27.71
C GLN A 143 28.83 1.94 28.30
N THR A 144 27.93 2.91 28.25
CA THR A 144 27.95 4.05 29.15
C THR A 144 27.74 3.43 30.51
N LYS A 145 28.86 3.13 31.18
CA LYS A 145 28.80 3.07 32.63
C LYS A 145 28.36 4.46 33.05
N VAL A 146 27.22 4.55 33.71
CA VAL A 146 26.76 5.83 34.26
C VAL A 146 27.58 6.00 35.53
N ASP A 147 28.69 6.73 35.41
CA ASP A 147 29.60 6.97 36.54
C ASP A 147 29.00 8.01 37.52
N GLU A 148 28.07 8.83 37.04
CA GLU A 148 27.41 9.88 37.81
C GLU A 148 26.04 10.20 37.17
N LEU A 149 24.98 10.29 37.97
CA LEU A 149 23.64 10.68 37.54
C LEU A 149 23.16 11.85 38.40
N SER A 150 22.76 12.97 37.78
CA SER A 150 22.11 14.04 38.53
C SER A 150 20.60 13.83 38.56
N ILE A 151 20.04 13.63 39.75
CA ILE A 151 18.60 13.63 40.00
C ILE A 151 18.33 14.77 40.97
N SER A 152 17.43 15.68 40.60
CA SER A 152 16.98 16.80 41.45
C SER A 152 18.11 17.72 41.99
N GLY A 153 19.24 17.83 41.27
CA GLY A 153 20.38 18.65 41.66
C GLY A 153 21.46 17.94 42.50
N ASN A 154 21.26 16.66 42.85
CA ASN A 154 22.23 15.83 43.58
C ASN A 154 22.96 14.88 42.64
N ASN A 155 24.28 14.78 42.76
CA ASN A 155 25.12 13.87 41.97
C ASN A 155 25.23 12.51 42.66
N LEU A 156 24.64 11.48 42.05
CA LEU A 156 24.62 10.11 42.55
C LEU A 156 25.67 9.28 41.79
N ALA A 157 26.65 8.72 42.51
CA ALA A 157 27.81 8.03 41.92
C ALA A 157 27.84 6.51 42.19
N ASN A 158 27.09 6.01 43.18
CA ASN A 158 27.08 4.60 43.54
C ASN A 158 25.84 3.88 42.98
N SER A 159 25.99 2.60 42.61
CA SER A 159 24.94 1.80 41.95
C SER A 159 23.65 1.64 42.79
N GLU A 160 23.77 1.63 44.12
CA GLU A 160 22.65 1.56 45.06
C GLU A 160 21.88 2.88 45.10
N ASP A 161 22.59 4.01 45.25
CA ASP A 161 21.99 5.35 45.22
C ASP A 161 21.36 5.67 43.86
N ILE A 162 21.97 5.21 42.77
CA ILE A 162 21.40 5.34 41.42
C ILE A 162 20.12 4.52 41.32
N ALA A 163 20.11 3.27 41.82
CA ALA A 163 18.91 2.44 41.82
C ALA A 163 17.80 3.08 42.66
N GLU A 164 18.13 3.63 43.83
CA GLU A 164 17.19 4.32 44.72
C GLU A 164 16.63 5.59 44.08
N GLY A 165 17.50 6.44 43.52
CA GLY A 165 17.08 7.67 42.84
C GLY A 165 16.20 7.41 41.61
N PHE A 166 16.48 6.35 40.83
CA PHE A 166 15.58 5.94 39.76
C PHE A 166 14.24 5.43 40.28
N ASN A 167 14.25 4.64 41.35
CA ASN A 167 13.04 4.09 41.94
C ASN A 167 12.15 5.19 42.53
N GLU A 168 12.75 6.16 43.23
CA GLU A 168 12.09 7.36 43.76
C GLU A 168 11.48 8.18 42.62
N PHE A 169 12.25 8.45 41.56
CA PHE A 169 11.77 9.18 40.40
C PHE A 169 10.53 8.51 39.78
N PHE A 170 10.62 7.24 39.38
CA PHE A 170 9.52 6.55 38.68
C PHE A 170 8.30 6.27 39.56
N SER A 171 8.47 6.13 40.87
CA SER A 171 7.33 5.93 41.79
C SER A 171 6.55 7.23 42.02
N ASN A 172 7.22 8.39 41.93
CA ASN A 172 6.63 9.70 42.22
C ASN A 172 6.15 10.46 40.98
N ILE A 173 6.34 9.96 39.75
CA ILE A 173 5.85 10.62 38.52
C ILE A 173 4.36 10.95 38.59
N GLY A 174 3.52 9.99 39.02
CA GLY A 174 2.07 10.19 39.14
C GLY A 174 1.70 11.28 40.13
N PRO A 175 2.09 11.16 41.41
CA PRO A 175 1.87 12.18 42.43
C PRO A 175 2.39 13.57 42.01
N ASP A 176 3.60 13.66 41.45
CA ASP A 176 4.21 14.92 41.00
C ASP A 176 3.49 15.54 39.79
N LEU A 177 2.85 14.74 38.96
CA LEU A 177 2.00 15.21 37.87
C LEU A 177 0.65 15.67 38.39
N ALA A 178 0.04 14.91 39.30
CA ALA A 178 -1.24 15.24 39.92
C ALA A 178 -1.16 16.55 40.71
N SER A 179 -0.06 16.81 41.42
CA SER A 179 0.15 18.04 42.19
C SER A 179 0.32 19.30 41.32
N LYS A 180 0.52 19.14 40.01
CA LYS A 180 0.64 20.25 39.04
C LYS A 180 -0.69 20.58 38.36
N ILE A 181 -1.75 19.87 38.70
CA ILE A 181 -3.11 20.11 38.18
C ILE A 181 -3.80 21.09 39.14
N ASP A 182 -4.30 22.23 38.62
CA ASP A 182 -5.09 23.17 39.42
C ASP A 182 -6.36 22.49 39.95
N THR A 183 -6.57 22.53 41.27
CA THR A 183 -7.76 21.96 41.91
C THR A 183 -9.00 22.77 41.52
N SER A 184 -9.86 22.22 40.65
CA SER A 184 -11.16 22.82 40.36
C SER A 184 -12.18 22.48 41.45
N ASN A 185 -12.97 23.46 41.89
CA ASN A 185 -14.05 23.28 42.87
C ASN A 185 -15.37 22.73 42.26
N TYR A 186 -15.35 22.25 41.02
CA TYR A 186 -16.55 21.76 40.34
C TYR A 186 -16.77 20.27 40.63
N ASN A 187 -18.02 19.91 40.96
CA ASN A 187 -18.40 18.51 41.11
C ASN A 187 -18.50 17.86 39.71
N PHE A 188 -17.57 16.95 39.41
CA PHE A 188 -17.51 16.22 38.13
C PHE A 188 -18.81 15.46 37.78
N GLN A 189 -19.67 15.19 38.77
CA GLN A 189 -20.96 14.51 38.57
C GLN A 189 -21.99 15.37 37.81
N GLU A 190 -21.82 16.69 37.77
CA GLU A 190 -22.75 17.59 37.04
C GLU A 190 -22.55 17.55 35.51
N TYR A 191 -21.42 17.02 35.02
CA TYR A 191 -21.05 17.02 33.59
C TYR A 191 -21.08 15.63 32.92
N ILE A 192 -21.30 14.56 33.69
CA ILE A 192 -21.40 13.19 33.16
C ILE A 192 -22.81 12.98 32.58
N LYS A 193 -22.99 13.26 31.29
CA LYS A 193 -24.08 12.65 30.52
C LYS A 193 -23.75 11.17 30.32
N LYS A 194 -24.74 10.30 30.57
CA LYS A 194 -24.66 8.90 30.12
C LYS A 194 -24.28 8.87 28.63
N PRO A 195 -23.36 7.99 28.20
CA PRO A 195 -23.09 7.81 26.78
C PRO A 195 -24.41 7.50 26.06
N LYS A 196 -24.70 8.24 24.98
CA LYS A 196 -25.92 8.08 24.16
C LYS A 196 -25.88 6.85 23.25
N SER A 197 -24.78 6.12 23.23
CA SER A 197 -24.58 4.94 22.38
C SER A 197 -24.73 3.67 23.20
N GLU A 198 -25.92 3.08 23.19
CA GLU A 198 -26.03 1.63 23.35
C GLU A 198 -25.38 0.98 22.12
N PHE A 199 -24.27 0.29 22.35
CA PHE A 199 -23.55 -0.48 21.35
C PHE A 199 -24.46 -1.54 20.73
N THR A 200 -24.82 -1.40 19.45
CA THR A 200 -25.51 -2.45 18.67
C THR A 200 -24.58 -3.15 17.66
N VAL A 201 -23.27 -2.86 17.67
CA VAL A 201 -22.29 -3.37 16.69
C VAL A 201 -21.31 -4.40 17.27
N PHE A 202 -21.36 -4.69 18.57
CA PHE A 202 -20.56 -5.77 19.16
C PHE A 202 -21.47 -6.78 19.87
N GLU A 203 -21.33 -8.06 19.54
CA GLU A 203 -21.86 -9.13 20.39
C GLU A 203 -21.18 -9.07 21.77
N SER A 204 -21.93 -9.38 22.83
CA SER A 204 -21.44 -9.42 24.20
C SER A 204 -20.16 -10.27 24.32
N ILE A 205 -19.08 -9.66 24.78
CA ILE A 205 -17.81 -10.35 25.02
C ILE A 205 -18.01 -11.33 26.19
N THR A 206 -17.96 -12.63 25.89
CA THR A 206 -18.10 -13.68 26.91
C THR A 206 -16.78 -13.92 27.65
N THR A 207 -16.88 -14.26 28.94
CA THR A 207 -15.74 -14.57 29.83
C THR A 207 -14.78 -15.61 29.21
N ASN A 208 -15.34 -16.59 28.48
CA ASN A 208 -14.57 -17.64 27.81
C ASN A 208 -13.72 -17.12 26.64
N LYS A 209 -14.20 -16.10 25.92
CA LYS A 209 -13.47 -15.51 24.78
C LYS A 209 -12.27 -14.70 25.25
N VAL A 210 -12.42 -13.99 26.37
CA VAL A 210 -11.30 -13.30 27.04
C VAL A 210 -10.28 -14.31 27.58
N TYR A 211 -10.75 -15.40 28.20
CA TYR A 211 -9.89 -16.46 28.71
C TYR A 211 -9.04 -17.12 27.61
N TYR A 212 -9.64 -17.40 26.45
CA TYR A 212 -8.93 -17.94 25.28
C TYR A 212 -7.88 -16.98 24.72
N LEU A 213 -8.19 -15.68 24.67
CA LEU A 213 -7.25 -14.65 24.21
C LEU A 213 -6.08 -14.49 25.17
N LEU A 214 -6.32 -14.55 26.48
CA LEU A 214 -5.28 -14.50 27.52
C LEU A 214 -4.34 -15.71 27.44
N HIS A 215 -4.86 -16.92 27.18
CA HIS A 215 -4.04 -18.13 26.97
C HIS A 215 -3.28 -18.15 25.65
N GLY A 216 -3.68 -17.36 24.66
CA GLY A 216 -3.03 -17.25 23.36
C GLY A 216 -1.82 -16.29 23.31
N LEU A 217 -1.56 -15.55 24.39
CA LEU A 217 -0.47 -14.56 24.44
C LEU A 217 0.88 -15.24 24.70
N SER A 218 1.80 -15.20 23.74
CA SER A 218 3.15 -15.73 23.92
C SER A 218 3.96 -14.83 24.87
N SER A 219 4.69 -15.43 25.82
CA SER A 219 5.44 -14.76 26.88
C SER A 219 6.69 -13.96 26.44
N ALA A 220 6.90 -13.74 25.14
CA ALA A 220 8.14 -13.16 24.62
C ALA A 220 7.91 -11.92 23.72
N LYS A 221 8.29 -10.77 24.29
CA LYS A 221 8.60 -9.45 23.70
C LYS A 221 7.44 -8.47 23.47
N ALA A 222 7.37 -7.48 24.38
CA ALA A 222 7.08 -6.10 24.03
C ALA A 222 8.42 -5.36 23.78
N THR A 223 8.56 -4.66 22.66
CA THR A 223 9.67 -3.71 22.44
C THR A 223 9.11 -2.45 21.80
N GLY A 224 9.04 -1.37 22.57
CA GLY A 224 8.96 0.01 22.12
C GLY A 224 10.09 0.79 22.79
N VAL A 225 10.72 1.71 22.06
CA VAL A 225 11.76 2.62 22.57
C VAL A 225 11.39 4.05 22.20
N ASP A 226 11.45 4.92 23.22
CA ASP A 226 11.53 6.38 23.27
C ASP A 226 10.36 7.26 22.81
N LYS A 227 9.47 7.58 23.76
CA LYS A 227 9.40 8.89 24.48
C LYS A 227 8.34 8.83 25.61
N ILE A 228 8.77 8.65 26.86
CA ILE A 228 7.96 8.62 28.12
C ILE A 228 7.07 9.90 28.25
N SER A 229 5.80 9.91 28.73
CA SER A 229 5.28 9.44 30.04
C SER A 229 3.76 9.13 30.11
N THR A 230 3.08 8.68 29.05
CA THR A 230 1.62 8.45 29.10
C THR A 230 1.24 7.13 29.76
N PHE A 231 2.07 6.09 29.61
CA PHE A 231 1.87 4.80 30.27
C PHE A 231 2.05 4.89 31.80
N ASP A 232 2.92 5.78 32.27
CA ASP A 232 3.27 5.90 33.69
C ASP A 232 2.30 6.82 34.46
N SER A 233 1.46 7.57 33.73
CA SER A 233 0.50 8.53 34.29
C SER A 233 -0.94 8.00 34.39
N VAL A 234 -1.21 6.75 33.97
CA VAL A 234 -2.57 6.19 33.98
C VAL A 234 -3.08 6.03 35.41
N ASP A 235 -4.10 6.76 35.79
CA ASP A 235 -4.74 6.63 37.10
C ASP A 235 -5.49 5.28 37.22
N HIS A 236 -5.14 4.48 38.23
CA HIS A 236 -5.70 3.14 38.42
C HIS A 236 -7.20 3.17 38.76
N ALA A 237 -7.66 4.17 39.53
CA ALA A 237 -9.05 4.28 39.91
C ALA A 237 -9.93 4.66 38.71
N ILE A 238 -9.46 5.62 37.90
CA ILE A 238 -10.14 6.01 36.65
C ILE A 238 -10.17 4.85 35.66
N LEU A 239 -9.06 4.13 35.50
CA LEU A 239 -8.98 2.94 34.63
C LEU A 239 -9.99 1.87 35.07
N LEU A 240 -10.04 1.52 36.36
CA LEU A 240 -10.98 0.53 36.88
C LEU A 240 -12.44 0.98 36.67
N ARG A 241 -12.74 2.27 36.85
CA ARG A 241 -14.08 2.81 36.55
C ARG A 241 -14.43 2.61 35.08
N LYS A 242 -13.55 3.00 34.16
CA LYS A 242 -13.76 2.82 32.70
C LYS A 242 -13.97 1.36 32.32
N LEU A 243 -13.19 0.43 32.88
CA LEU A 243 -13.39 -1.01 32.66
C LEU A 243 -14.81 -1.46 33.05
N LYS A 244 -15.33 -0.95 34.16
CA LYS A 244 -16.71 -1.22 34.61
C LYS A 244 -17.74 -0.63 33.65
N ASP A 245 -17.51 0.58 33.15
CA ASP A 245 -18.39 1.26 32.18
C ASP A 245 -18.43 0.53 30.82
N TYR A 246 -17.32 -0.10 30.43
CA TYR A 246 -17.28 -1.03 29.28
C TYR A 246 -18.01 -2.36 29.53
N GLY A 247 -18.60 -2.58 30.71
CA GLY A 247 -19.33 -3.79 31.08
C GLY A 247 -18.46 -4.91 31.67
N ILE A 248 -17.18 -4.66 31.95
CA ILE A 248 -16.31 -5.66 32.58
C ILE A 248 -16.68 -5.77 34.06
N SER A 249 -17.19 -6.95 34.44
CA SER A 249 -17.72 -7.22 35.77
C SER A 249 -17.32 -8.62 36.29
N GLY A 250 -17.71 -8.94 37.52
CA GLY A 250 -17.47 -10.25 38.13
C GLY A 250 -15.99 -10.54 38.39
N ASN A 251 -15.57 -11.79 38.19
CA ASN A 251 -14.22 -12.26 38.53
C ASN A 251 -13.12 -11.59 37.68
N ILE A 252 -13.41 -11.21 36.44
CA ILE A 252 -12.45 -10.51 35.58
C ILE A 252 -12.18 -9.11 36.11
N TYR A 253 -13.22 -8.38 36.51
CA TYR A 253 -13.07 -7.06 37.12
C TYR A 253 -12.26 -7.15 38.42
N ARG A 254 -12.55 -8.13 39.28
CA ARG A 254 -11.77 -8.38 40.51
C ARG A 254 -10.32 -8.67 40.19
N TRP A 255 -10.03 -9.47 39.16
CA TRP A 255 -8.67 -9.75 38.74
C TRP A 255 -7.93 -8.49 38.26
N PHE A 256 -8.56 -7.60 37.48
CA PHE A 256 -7.96 -6.31 37.10
C PHE A 256 -7.78 -5.39 38.31
N SER A 257 -8.75 -5.37 39.22
CA SER A 257 -8.66 -4.65 40.48
C SER A 257 -7.46 -5.10 41.27
N ASP A 258 -7.29 -6.41 41.47
CA ASP A 258 -6.15 -6.99 42.20
C ASP A 258 -4.83 -6.76 41.47
N TYR A 259 -4.80 -6.88 40.13
CA TYR A 259 -3.62 -6.64 39.31
C TYR A 259 -3.10 -5.20 39.42
N LEU A 260 -3.99 -4.23 39.59
CA LEU A 260 -3.66 -2.81 39.75
C LEU A 260 -3.60 -2.38 41.23
N HIS A 261 -3.93 -3.25 42.19
CA HIS A 261 -3.98 -2.90 43.60
C HIS A 261 -2.60 -3.01 44.28
N ASN A 262 -2.06 -1.87 44.71
CA ASN A 262 -0.77 -1.76 45.40
C ASN A 262 0.41 -2.52 44.73
N PRO A 263 0.60 -2.42 43.40
CA PRO A 263 1.79 -2.99 42.78
C PRO A 263 3.04 -2.33 43.36
N THR A 264 4.08 -3.12 43.67
CA THR A 264 5.37 -2.60 44.11
C THR A 264 6.41 -2.78 43.02
N GLN A 265 7.34 -1.84 42.93
CA GLN A 265 8.47 -1.87 42.01
C GLN A 265 9.79 -1.70 42.75
N ARG A 266 10.86 -2.13 42.09
CA ARG A 266 12.25 -1.86 42.48
C ARG A 266 13.12 -1.84 41.24
N VAL A 267 14.20 -1.06 41.26
CA VAL A 267 15.16 -0.93 40.16
C VAL A 267 16.42 -1.71 40.52
N VAL A 268 17.00 -2.41 39.55
CA VAL A 268 18.26 -3.15 39.74
C VAL A 268 19.32 -2.62 38.78
N VAL A 269 20.39 -2.03 39.34
CA VAL A 269 21.53 -1.48 38.59
C VAL A 269 22.79 -2.24 38.95
N GLU A 270 23.43 -2.87 37.96
CA GLU A 270 24.64 -3.68 38.15
C GLU A 270 24.57 -4.76 39.27
N GLY A 271 23.36 -5.18 39.66
CA GLY A 271 23.12 -6.19 40.70
C GLY A 271 22.77 -5.62 42.07
N ALA A 272 22.89 -4.30 42.28
CA ALA A 272 22.32 -3.61 43.43
C ALA A 272 20.83 -3.33 43.19
N ALA A 273 19.98 -3.62 44.17
CA ALA A 273 18.54 -3.43 44.09
C ALA A 273 18.13 -2.28 45.01
N SER A 274 17.26 -1.39 44.52
CA SER A 274 16.62 -0.37 45.36
C SER A 274 15.67 -1.00 46.38
N SER A 275 15.21 -0.16 47.31
CA SER A 275 14.05 -0.47 48.14
C SER A 275 12.81 -0.79 47.28
N TRP A 276 11.84 -1.49 47.87
CA TRP A 276 10.53 -1.66 47.23
C TRP A 276 9.73 -0.38 47.40
N SER A 277 9.18 0.14 46.29
CA SER A 277 8.34 1.32 46.30
C SER A 277 6.96 1.02 45.70
N PRO A 278 5.87 1.54 46.27
CA PRO A 278 4.54 1.39 45.69
C PRO A 278 4.42 2.14 44.36
N VAL A 279 3.71 1.55 43.41
CA VAL A 279 3.35 2.14 42.11
C VAL A 279 1.92 2.64 42.22
N THR A 280 1.77 3.94 42.39
CA THR A 280 0.46 4.60 42.60
C THR A 280 -0.23 5.01 41.30
N SER A 281 0.47 4.97 40.17
CA SER A 281 -0.07 5.26 38.84
C SER A 281 0.68 4.51 37.75
N GLY A 282 0.05 4.42 36.59
CA GLY A 282 0.63 3.87 35.38
C GLY A 282 0.41 2.38 35.21
N VAL A 283 0.54 1.91 33.98
CA VAL A 283 0.53 0.47 33.67
C VAL A 283 1.97 0.01 33.41
N PRO A 284 2.39 -1.17 33.90
CA PRO A 284 3.80 -1.55 33.85
C PRO A 284 4.33 -1.61 32.41
N GLN A 285 5.33 -0.79 32.09
CA GLN A 285 5.97 -0.80 30.77
C GLN A 285 6.66 -2.15 30.53
N GLY A 286 6.38 -2.76 29.38
CA GLY A 286 6.86 -4.11 29.04
C GLY A 286 5.96 -5.24 29.54
N SER A 287 4.88 -4.95 30.29
CA SER A 287 3.82 -5.93 30.52
C SER A 287 3.02 -6.17 29.24
N ILE A 288 2.49 -7.39 29.09
CA ILE A 288 1.67 -7.77 27.94
C ILE A 288 0.33 -7.00 27.93
N LEU A 289 -0.21 -6.71 29.12
CA LEU A 289 -1.50 -6.05 29.28
C LEU A 289 -1.44 -4.52 29.26
N GLY A 290 -0.27 -3.92 29.52
CA GLY A 290 -0.09 -2.46 29.56
C GLY A 290 -0.65 -1.75 28.31
N PRO A 291 -0.27 -2.15 27.08
CA PRO A 291 -0.82 -1.55 25.86
C PRO A 291 -2.34 -1.64 25.74
N MET A 292 -2.94 -2.79 26.10
CA MET A 292 -4.39 -2.98 26.05
C MET A 292 -5.10 -2.08 27.06
N LEU A 293 -4.60 -2.01 28.30
CA LEU A 293 -5.17 -1.17 29.34
C LEU A 293 -5.08 0.32 29.00
N PHE A 294 -3.96 0.75 28.40
CA PHE A 294 -3.81 2.11 27.91
C PHE A 294 -4.79 2.43 26.77
N LEU A 295 -4.98 1.50 25.82
CA LEU A 295 -5.97 1.68 24.75
C LEU A 295 -7.39 1.81 25.30
N LEU A 296 -7.78 0.96 26.25
CA LEU A 296 -9.09 1.07 26.91
C LEU A 296 -9.24 2.40 27.67
N PHE A 297 -8.15 2.92 28.22
CA PHE A 297 -8.13 4.19 28.91
C PHE A 297 -8.36 5.38 27.99
N ILE A 298 -7.67 5.47 26.85
CA ILE A 298 -7.70 6.64 25.95
C ILE A 298 -8.90 6.65 24.98
N ASN A 299 -9.60 5.52 24.83
CA ASN A 299 -10.58 5.31 23.77
C ASN A 299 -11.87 6.17 23.86
N ASP A 300 -12.12 6.85 24.99
CA ASP A 300 -13.24 7.79 25.15
C ASP A 300 -12.86 9.25 24.83
N LEU A 301 -11.58 9.54 24.54
CA LEU A 301 -11.15 10.88 24.09
C LEU A 301 -11.89 11.33 22.81
N PRO A 302 -12.09 10.50 21.77
CA PRO A 302 -12.83 10.94 20.57
C PRO A 302 -14.28 11.35 20.85
N ASP A 303 -14.90 10.82 21.90
CA ASP A 303 -16.31 11.07 22.23
C ASP A 303 -16.56 12.49 22.79
N VAL A 304 -15.52 13.13 23.33
CA VAL A 304 -15.59 14.52 23.83
C VAL A 304 -15.25 15.56 22.76
N ILE A 305 -14.71 15.13 21.61
CA ILE A 305 -14.32 16.03 20.53
C ILE A 305 -15.55 16.39 19.69
N PRO A 306 -15.75 17.67 19.31
CA PRO A 306 -16.85 18.06 18.44
C PRO A 306 -16.88 17.26 17.14
N GLU A 307 -18.07 16.84 16.68
CA GLU A 307 -18.25 16.04 15.44
C GLU A 307 -17.65 16.69 14.19
N SER A 308 -17.44 18.00 14.23
CA SER A 308 -16.88 18.79 13.15
C SER A 308 -15.36 18.62 13.01
N THR A 309 -14.68 18.03 14.00
CA THR A 309 -13.23 17.78 14.01
C THR A 309 -12.95 16.28 14.10
N SER A 310 -12.06 15.78 13.26
CA SER A 310 -11.70 14.36 13.24
C SER A 310 -10.56 14.06 14.20
N THR A 311 -10.61 12.88 14.84
CA THR A 311 -9.61 12.40 15.80
C THR A 311 -8.88 11.18 15.26
N GLY A 312 -7.55 11.18 15.32
CA GLY A 312 -6.69 10.04 14.99
C GLY A 312 -5.86 9.62 16.19
N LEU A 313 -6.00 8.38 16.63
CA LEU A 313 -5.26 7.82 17.78
C LEU A 313 -4.30 6.73 17.31
N TYR A 314 -3.04 6.81 17.74
CA TYR A 314 -2.07 5.73 17.62
C TYR A 314 -1.29 5.59 18.92
N ALA A 315 -1.77 4.72 19.82
CA ALA A 315 -1.32 4.70 21.21
C ALA A 315 -1.37 6.12 21.81
N ASP A 316 -0.24 6.66 22.26
CA ASP A 316 -0.13 7.99 22.85
C ASP A 316 -0.09 9.13 21.83
N ASP A 317 0.22 8.84 20.56
CA ASP A 317 0.18 9.82 19.48
C ASP A 317 -1.29 10.14 19.12
N THR A 318 -1.78 11.25 19.64
CA THR A 318 -3.12 11.79 19.37
C THR A 318 -3.08 12.92 18.36
N LYS A 319 -3.99 12.92 17.39
CA LYS A 319 -4.11 13.93 16.33
C LYS A 319 -5.55 14.42 16.25
N LEU A 320 -5.71 15.73 16.20
CA LEU A 320 -6.96 16.39 15.84
C LEU A 320 -6.75 17.06 14.48
N TYR A 321 -7.63 16.80 13.52
CA TYR A 321 -7.50 17.34 12.18
C TYR A 321 -8.85 17.74 11.57
N ARG A 322 -8.79 18.80 10.77
CA ARG A 322 -9.95 19.43 10.14
C ARG A 322 -9.55 20.12 8.85
N GLU A 323 -10.46 20.18 7.88
CA GLU A 323 -10.34 21.11 6.75
C GLU A 323 -10.65 22.54 7.21
N ILE A 324 -9.75 23.48 6.90
CA ILE A 324 -9.90 24.90 7.24
C ILE A 324 -10.18 25.68 5.96
N SER A 325 -11.43 26.11 5.78
CA SER A 325 -11.83 26.98 4.66
C SER A 325 -12.17 28.39 5.10
N THR A 326 -12.61 28.56 6.36
CA THR A 326 -13.07 29.81 6.97
C THR A 326 -12.37 30.08 8.31
N PRO A 327 -12.33 31.32 8.81
CA PRO A 327 -11.85 31.63 10.17
C PRO A 327 -12.62 30.88 11.27
N GLU A 328 -13.91 30.63 11.07
CA GLU A 328 -14.76 29.88 11.98
C GLU A 328 -14.29 28.42 12.14
N ASP A 329 -13.71 27.82 11.09
CA ASP A 329 -13.13 26.48 11.17
C ASP A 329 -11.90 26.44 12.10
N CYS A 330 -11.13 27.53 12.17
CA CYS A 330 -10.03 27.65 13.12
C CYS A 330 -10.55 27.68 14.56
N SER A 331 -11.61 28.44 14.82
CA SER A 331 -12.24 28.50 16.14
C SER A 331 -12.77 27.12 16.57
N GLN A 332 -13.35 26.35 15.65
CA GLN A 332 -13.82 24.99 15.95
C GLN A 332 -12.68 24.00 16.22
N LEU A 333 -11.53 24.14 15.54
CA LEU A 333 -10.35 23.35 15.88
C LEU A 333 -9.76 23.74 17.24
N GLN A 334 -9.81 25.03 17.61
CA GLN A 334 -9.44 25.49 18.95
C GLN A 334 -10.39 24.97 20.03
N GLU A 335 -11.69 24.95 19.77
CA GLU A 335 -12.69 24.35 20.66
C GLU A 335 -12.40 22.86 20.89
N ALA A 336 -12.08 22.11 19.83
CA ALA A 336 -11.68 20.71 19.95
C ALA A 336 -10.42 20.51 20.81
N LEU A 337 -9.41 21.39 20.69
CA LEU A 337 -8.23 21.39 21.55
C LEU A 337 -8.58 21.68 23.02
N SER A 338 -9.51 22.59 23.26
CA SER A 338 -10.00 22.89 24.62
C SER A 338 -10.75 21.70 25.23
N CYS A 339 -11.58 20.99 24.45
CA CYS A 339 -12.24 19.76 24.89
C CYS A 339 -11.22 18.66 25.23
N ALA A 340 -10.17 18.52 24.43
CA ALA A 340 -9.08 17.59 24.70
C ALA A 340 -8.32 17.94 26.00
N ASP A 341 -8.04 19.22 26.24
CA ASP A 341 -7.39 19.70 27.48
C ASP A 341 -8.24 19.41 28.72
N VAL A 342 -9.55 19.66 28.64
CA VAL A 342 -10.51 19.34 29.72
C VAL A 342 -10.51 17.83 29.98
N TRP A 343 -10.65 17.00 28.93
CA TRP A 343 -10.59 15.54 29.09
C TRP A 343 -9.27 15.08 29.71
N SER A 344 -8.15 15.71 29.34
CA SER A 344 -6.83 15.41 29.92
C SER A 344 -6.84 15.60 31.43
N LYS A 345 -7.39 16.73 31.90
CA LYS A 345 -7.52 17.07 33.34
C LYS A 345 -8.47 16.11 34.05
N ASP A 346 -9.63 15.81 33.47
CA ASP A 346 -10.63 14.89 34.05
C ASP A 346 -10.10 13.46 34.20
N ASN A 347 -9.13 13.08 33.35
CA ASN A 347 -8.50 11.77 33.33
C ASN A 347 -7.13 11.74 34.01
N ASN A 348 -6.70 12.81 34.68
CA ASN A 348 -5.38 12.93 35.31
C ASN A 348 -4.20 12.61 34.37
N ILE A 349 -4.37 12.88 33.07
CA ILE A 349 -3.31 12.80 32.07
C ILE A 349 -2.81 14.23 31.80
N ASN A 350 -1.50 14.39 31.59
CA ASN A 350 -0.92 15.67 31.23
C ASN A 350 -0.42 15.64 29.78
N PHE A 351 -1.11 16.34 28.88
CA PHE A 351 -0.57 16.60 27.55
C PHE A 351 0.59 17.58 27.65
N ASN A 352 1.74 17.22 27.08
CA ASN A 352 2.92 18.08 27.09
C ASN A 352 2.85 19.09 25.92
N PRO A 353 2.52 20.38 26.15
CA PRO A 353 2.29 21.33 25.06
C PRO A 353 3.56 21.59 24.24
N SER A 354 4.74 21.43 24.85
CA SER A 354 6.02 21.60 24.15
C SER A 354 6.30 20.51 23.10
N LYS A 355 5.68 19.33 23.24
CA LYS A 355 5.74 18.23 22.27
C LYS A 355 4.62 18.32 21.24
N CYS A 356 3.50 18.96 21.58
CA CYS A 356 2.38 19.19 20.68
C CYS A 356 2.76 20.23 19.61
N LYS A 357 2.41 19.95 18.36
CA LYS A 357 2.79 20.77 17.20
C LYS A 357 1.61 20.95 16.25
N ILE A 358 1.54 22.11 15.60
CA ILE A 358 0.56 22.37 14.55
C ILE A 358 1.19 22.06 13.19
N LEU A 359 0.53 21.20 12.41
CA LEU A 359 0.87 20.91 11.02
C LEU A 359 -0.23 21.46 10.10
N THR A 360 0.18 22.20 9.06
CA THR A 360 -0.75 22.78 8.07
C THR A 360 -0.37 22.31 6.68
N PHE A 361 -1.32 21.70 5.97
CA PHE A 361 -1.18 21.30 4.57
C PHE A 361 -2.03 22.21 3.71
N SER A 362 -1.41 22.95 2.78
CA SER A 362 -2.15 23.83 1.89
C SER A 362 -1.43 24.02 0.56
N ARG A 363 -2.22 24.12 -0.51
CA ARG A 363 -1.75 24.54 -1.85
C ARG A 363 -1.94 26.05 -2.08
N ARG A 364 -2.55 26.77 -1.12
CA ARG A 364 -2.75 28.22 -1.22
C ARG A 364 -1.40 28.92 -0.99
N LYS A 365 -1.12 29.97 -1.77
CA LYS A 365 0.08 30.80 -1.58
C LYS A 365 0.07 31.50 -0.21
N THR A 366 -1.11 31.82 0.31
CA THR A 366 -1.34 32.46 1.62
C THR A 366 -2.31 31.60 2.44
N PRO A 367 -1.80 30.67 3.28
CA PRO A 367 -2.65 29.88 4.19
C PRO A 367 -3.13 30.73 5.37
N PHE A 368 -4.24 30.32 5.99
CA PHE A 368 -4.70 30.93 7.24
C PHE A 368 -3.69 30.67 8.36
N LEU A 369 -3.20 31.76 8.96
CA LEU A 369 -2.36 31.73 10.14
C LEU A 369 -3.24 32.00 11.35
N PHE A 370 -3.30 31.01 12.24
CA PHE A 370 -4.10 31.04 13.45
C PHE A 370 -3.27 30.42 14.57
N GLU A 371 -3.21 31.07 15.71
CA GLU A 371 -2.48 30.61 16.88
C GLU A 371 -3.38 29.68 17.67
N TYR A 372 -2.91 28.45 17.91
CA TYR A 372 -3.66 27.47 18.67
C TYR A 372 -3.03 27.30 20.05
N TYR A 373 -3.88 27.11 21.06
CA TYR A 373 -3.49 26.99 22.46
C TYR A 373 -3.97 25.66 23.03
N LEU A 374 -3.14 25.04 23.88
CA LEU A 374 -3.53 23.91 24.71
C LEU A 374 -3.45 24.37 26.17
N GLY A 375 -4.60 24.54 26.82
CA GLY A 375 -4.69 25.28 28.07
C GLY A 375 -4.19 26.72 27.90
N SER A 376 -3.22 27.13 28.72
CA SER A 376 -2.56 28.44 28.63
C SER A 376 -1.34 28.49 27.70
N SER A 377 -0.95 27.35 27.10
CA SER A 377 0.29 27.24 26.33
C SER A 377 0.05 27.34 24.82
N GLU A 378 0.75 28.25 24.15
CA GLU A 378 0.73 28.37 22.68
C GLU A 378 1.43 27.17 22.02
N LEU A 379 0.77 26.56 21.04
CA LEU A 379 1.32 25.46 20.26
C LEU A 379 2.19 25.99 19.12
N LYS A 380 3.38 25.40 18.96
CA LYS A 380 4.30 25.80 17.89
C LYS A 380 3.85 25.25 16.55
N ARG A 381 3.70 26.13 15.56
CA ARG A 381 3.48 25.76 14.16
C ARG A 381 4.79 25.32 13.50
N VAL A 382 4.76 24.19 12.82
CA VAL A 382 5.94 23.66 12.12
C VAL A 382 6.07 24.34 10.75
N ILE A 383 7.19 25.03 10.53
CA ILE A 383 7.42 25.85 9.32
C ILE A 383 8.31 25.12 8.28
N MET A 384 8.89 23.94 8.59
CA MET A 384 9.90 23.29 7.73
C MET A 384 9.78 21.76 7.54
N ASN A 385 10.35 21.28 6.43
CA ASN A 385 10.21 19.99 5.71
C ASN A 385 10.64 18.68 6.40
N ASP A 386 10.61 18.56 7.72
CA ASP A 386 11.24 17.41 8.40
C ASP A 386 10.44 16.75 9.53
N GLU A 387 9.17 17.12 9.76
CA GLU A 387 8.40 16.44 10.80
C GLU A 387 8.15 14.98 10.42
N VAL A 388 8.40 14.08 11.37
CA VAL A 388 8.23 12.64 11.22
C VAL A 388 7.00 12.24 11.98
N ASP A 389 5.95 11.90 11.25
CA ASP A 389 4.72 11.34 11.80
C ASP A 389 4.70 9.83 11.57
N LEU A 390 4.68 9.03 12.65
CA LEU A 390 4.71 7.57 12.61
C LEU A 390 5.80 7.00 11.66
N GLY A 391 6.96 7.64 11.61
CA GLY A 391 8.07 7.23 10.73
C GLY A 391 8.00 7.74 9.29
N ILE A 392 6.98 8.53 8.93
CA ILE A 392 6.80 9.17 7.62
C ILE A 392 7.19 10.64 7.71
N THR A 393 8.06 11.09 6.81
CA THR A 393 8.40 12.52 6.74
C THR A 393 7.35 13.23 5.90
N VAL A 394 6.62 14.17 6.50
CA VAL A 394 5.59 14.94 5.80
C VAL A 394 6.09 16.34 5.52
N THR A 395 5.82 16.83 4.30
CA THR A 395 6.19 18.18 3.86
C THR A 395 4.94 19.05 3.71
N SER A 396 5.09 20.36 3.89
CA SER A 396 3.96 21.32 3.83
C SER A 396 3.31 21.39 2.44
N ASN A 397 4.07 21.06 1.39
CA ASN A 397 3.60 20.97 0.01
C ASN A 397 3.14 19.56 -0.40
N LEU A 398 3.04 18.61 0.55
CA LEU A 398 2.67 17.21 0.32
C LEU A 398 3.59 16.47 -0.69
N SER A 399 4.83 16.93 -0.85
CA SER A 399 5.86 16.25 -1.62
C SER A 399 6.50 15.11 -0.83
N TRP A 400 6.45 13.90 -1.39
CA TRP A 400 7.06 12.71 -0.79
C TRP A 400 8.55 12.56 -1.10
N THR A 401 9.13 13.44 -1.92
CA THR A 401 10.52 13.33 -2.40
C THR A 401 11.52 13.24 -1.26
N THR A 402 11.36 14.06 -0.21
CA THR A 402 12.24 14.05 0.96
C THR A 402 12.17 12.73 1.72
N HIS A 403 10.96 12.22 1.95
CA HIS A 403 10.74 10.93 2.60
C HIS A 403 11.33 9.78 1.78
N ILE A 404 11.01 9.72 0.48
CA ILE A 404 11.50 8.70 -0.44
C ILE A 404 13.02 8.69 -0.47
N ASN A 405 13.67 9.85 -0.54
CA ASN A 405 15.13 9.94 -0.52
C ASN A 405 15.72 9.44 0.80
N LYS A 406 15.13 9.80 1.95
CA LYS A 406 15.56 9.28 3.27
C LYS A 406 15.45 7.76 3.34
N ILE A 407 14.32 7.19 2.93
CA ILE A 407 14.09 5.73 2.91
C ILE A 407 15.04 5.04 1.93
N LYS A 408 15.21 5.57 0.72
CA LYS A 408 16.15 5.06 -0.30
C LYS A 408 17.57 5.01 0.22
N VAL A 409 18.05 6.08 0.87
CA VAL A 409 19.39 6.12 1.48
C VAL A 409 19.52 5.07 2.59
N LYS A 410 18.52 4.96 3.47
CA LYS A 410 18.49 3.98 4.57
C LYS A 410 18.52 2.53 4.04
N ALA A 411 17.66 2.22 3.08
CA ALA A 411 17.59 0.91 2.42
C ALA A 411 18.89 0.58 1.66
N ASN A 412 19.46 1.53 0.92
CA ASN A 412 20.71 1.33 0.18
C ASN A 412 21.92 1.14 1.10
N ARG A 413 21.98 1.82 2.24
CA ARG A 413 23.03 1.58 3.24
C ARG A 413 22.97 0.14 3.76
N LEU A 414 21.78 -0.37 4.07
CA LEU A 414 21.56 -1.76 4.49
C LEU A 414 21.85 -2.76 3.36
N LEU A 415 21.43 -2.47 2.13
CA LEU A 415 21.72 -3.30 0.97
C LEU A 415 23.22 -3.37 0.68
N GLY A 416 23.93 -2.23 0.72
CA GLY A 416 25.38 -2.16 0.54
C GLY A 416 26.15 -2.88 1.64
N LEU A 417 25.61 -2.90 2.87
CA LEU A 417 26.13 -3.72 3.95
C LEU A 417 25.91 -5.21 3.67
N LEU A 418 24.70 -5.63 3.31
CA LEU A 418 24.41 -7.02 2.93
C LEU A 418 25.29 -7.47 1.76
N ARG A 419 25.48 -6.64 0.73
CA ARG A 419 26.39 -6.94 -0.39
C ARG A 419 27.85 -7.16 0.04
N ARG A 420 28.32 -6.47 1.09
CA ARG A 420 29.69 -6.61 1.62
C ARG A 420 29.86 -7.77 2.60
N THR A 421 28.80 -8.16 3.31
CA THR A 421 28.83 -9.21 4.35
C THR A 421 28.31 -10.55 3.86
N CYS A 422 27.32 -10.57 2.96
CA CYS A 422 26.70 -11.79 2.43
C CYS A 422 27.54 -12.62 1.43
N PRO A 423 28.68 -12.17 0.84
CA PRO A 423 29.60 -13.11 0.18
C PRO A 423 30.17 -14.17 1.13
N LEU A 424 30.07 -13.92 2.44
CA LEU A 424 30.44 -14.83 3.51
C LEU A 424 29.31 -15.83 3.84
N LEU A 425 28.07 -15.56 3.42
CA LEU A 425 26.87 -16.38 3.63
C LEU A 425 26.45 -17.03 2.31
N THR A 426 26.77 -18.31 2.13
CA THR A 426 26.50 -19.06 0.89
C THR A 426 25.01 -19.39 0.71
N ASP A 427 24.28 -19.54 1.81
CA ASP A 427 22.86 -19.89 1.80
C ASP A 427 21.99 -18.80 1.13
N ARG A 428 21.23 -19.18 0.11
CA ARG A 428 20.32 -18.30 -0.63
C ARG A 428 19.09 -17.92 0.20
N SER A 429 18.58 -18.84 1.02
CA SER A 429 17.42 -18.63 1.88
C SER A 429 17.72 -17.57 2.94
N ILE A 430 18.85 -17.69 3.65
CA ILE A 430 19.27 -16.70 4.66
C ILE A 430 19.47 -15.32 4.04
N ARG A 431 20.11 -15.24 2.86
CA ARG A 431 20.28 -13.97 2.13
C ARG A 431 18.94 -13.34 1.74
N ARG A 432 17.99 -14.15 1.27
CA ARG A 432 16.63 -13.70 0.94
C ARG A 432 15.92 -13.19 2.19
N THR A 433 15.95 -13.93 3.28
CA THR A 433 15.33 -13.53 4.55
C THR A 433 15.91 -12.21 5.06
N LEU A 434 17.24 -12.06 5.08
CA LEU A 434 17.90 -10.82 5.48
C LEU A 434 17.54 -9.62 4.59
N TYR A 435 17.45 -9.84 3.27
CA TYR A 435 17.00 -8.79 2.35
C TYR A 435 15.54 -8.40 2.61
N LEU A 436 14.65 -9.38 2.74
CA LEU A 436 13.22 -9.16 2.99
C LEU A 436 13.00 -8.44 4.32
N SER A 437 13.65 -8.89 5.38
CA SER A 437 13.44 -8.38 6.74
C SER A 437 14.12 -7.05 7.03
N LEU A 438 15.25 -6.73 6.37
CA LEU A 438 16.02 -5.52 6.66
C LEU A 438 15.90 -4.43 5.58
N VAL A 439 15.80 -4.82 4.30
CA VAL A 439 15.77 -3.86 3.18
C VAL A 439 14.36 -3.68 2.66
N LYS A 440 13.67 -4.78 2.31
CA LYS A 440 12.32 -4.71 1.73
C LYS A 440 11.31 -4.16 2.74
N SER A 441 11.38 -4.58 4.01
CA SER A 441 10.53 -4.07 5.09
C SER A 441 10.57 -2.54 5.22
N GLN A 442 11.74 -1.92 5.04
CA GLN A 442 11.90 -0.45 5.07
C GLN A 442 11.27 0.21 3.85
N LEU A 443 11.35 -0.43 2.67
CA LEU A 443 10.77 0.09 1.42
C LEU A 443 9.25 -0.08 1.37
N CYS A 444 8.70 -1.08 2.06
CA CYS A 444 7.28 -1.41 2.07
C CYS A 444 6.49 -0.75 3.22
N TYR A 445 7.16 -0.12 4.17
CA TYR A 445 6.49 0.66 5.20
C TYR A 445 5.79 1.87 4.56
N ALA A 446 4.51 2.09 4.87
CA ALA A 446 3.66 3.15 4.32
C ALA A 446 3.40 3.11 2.79
N THR A 447 3.55 1.98 2.11
CA THR A 447 3.28 1.85 0.65
C THR A 447 1.80 1.60 0.30
N GLN A 448 0.87 2.09 1.12
CA GLN A 448 -0.57 1.75 1.03
C GLN A 448 -1.30 2.35 -0.20
N ASN A 449 -0.66 3.25 -0.95
CA ASN A 449 -1.26 3.97 -2.08
C ASN A 449 -0.66 3.58 -3.44
N ALA A 450 -0.86 2.32 -3.84
CA ALA A 450 -0.49 1.83 -5.18
C ALA A 450 -1.74 1.58 -6.05
N PHE A 451 -1.61 1.84 -7.35
CA PHE A 451 -2.59 1.47 -8.36
C PHE A 451 -2.37 0.02 -8.74
N ILE A 452 -3.26 -0.86 -8.27
CA ILE A 452 -3.15 -2.30 -8.52
C ILE A 452 -3.52 -2.58 -9.98
N PRO A 453 -2.77 -3.45 -10.69
CA PRO A 453 -3.11 -3.89 -12.04
C PRO A 453 -4.52 -4.46 -12.13
N THR A 454 -5.15 -4.38 -13.29
CA THR A 454 -6.50 -4.90 -13.61
C THR A 454 -7.65 -4.30 -12.80
N MET A 455 -7.38 -3.21 -12.07
CA MET A 455 -8.42 -2.40 -11.41
C MET A 455 -9.08 -1.42 -12.41
N PRO A 456 -10.38 -1.10 -12.21
CA PRO A 456 -11.07 -0.02 -12.92
C PRO A 456 -10.34 1.33 -12.82
N HIS A 457 -10.60 2.24 -13.76
CA HIS A 457 -10.07 3.61 -13.75
C HIS A 457 -11.10 4.62 -14.24
N ASP A 458 -10.88 5.89 -13.90
CA ASP A 458 -11.65 7.05 -14.34
C ASP A 458 -11.24 7.45 -15.76
N ASP A 459 -12.11 7.21 -16.73
CA ASP A 459 -11.92 7.58 -18.14
C ASP A 459 -12.13 9.10 -18.37
N GLY A 460 -12.62 9.83 -17.35
CA GLY A 460 -13.03 11.24 -17.46
C GLY A 460 -11.98 12.18 -18.05
N PRO A 461 -10.70 12.16 -17.63
CA PRO A 461 -9.68 13.04 -18.22
C PRO A 461 -9.43 12.81 -19.72
N GLU A 462 -9.52 11.57 -20.21
CA GLU A 462 -9.34 11.22 -21.62
C GLU A 462 -10.55 11.69 -22.44
N VAL A 463 -11.76 11.49 -21.91
CA VAL A 463 -13.00 11.99 -22.49
C VAL A 463 -12.99 13.52 -22.57
N MET A 464 -12.54 14.21 -21.51
CA MET A 464 -12.40 15.67 -21.48
C MET A 464 -11.44 16.23 -22.53
N GLN A 465 -10.46 15.42 -22.96
CA GLN A 465 -9.49 15.79 -23.99
C GLN A 465 -10.00 15.51 -25.41
N ALA A 466 -10.87 14.51 -25.56
CA ALA A 466 -11.49 14.13 -26.83
C ALA A 466 -12.77 14.92 -27.17
N THR A 467 -13.38 15.62 -26.20
CA THR A 467 -14.61 16.39 -26.39
C THR A 467 -14.35 17.89 -26.58
N ASN A 468 -14.95 18.46 -27.63
CA ASN A 468 -14.99 19.92 -27.82
C ASN A 468 -16.02 20.54 -26.87
N GLY A 469 -15.54 21.27 -25.86
CA GLY A 469 -16.40 21.97 -24.89
C GLY A 469 -15.68 22.34 -23.60
N ARG A 470 -16.33 23.16 -22.77
CA ARG A 470 -15.83 23.49 -21.42
C ARG A 470 -16.56 22.63 -20.39
N TRP A 471 -15.78 22.00 -19.51
CA TRP A 471 -16.27 21.05 -18.54
C TRP A 471 -16.44 21.67 -17.16
N TYR A 472 -17.53 21.30 -16.50
CA TYR A 472 -17.94 21.79 -15.19
C TYR A 472 -18.33 20.63 -14.25
N GLU A 473 -18.36 20.91 -12.95
CA GLU A 473 -18.77 20.01 -11.89
C GLU A 473 -20.00 20.60 -11.18
N CYS A 474 -21.00 19.75 -10.96
CA CYS A 474 -22.15 20.12 -10.14
C CYS A 474 -21.77 20.22 -8.64
N PRO A 475 -22.65 20.76 -7.78
CA PRO A 475 -22.39 20.87 -6.34
C PRO A 475 -22.07 19.55 -5.61
N LYS A 476 -22.48 18.39 -6.17
CA LYS A 476 -22.15 17.06 -5.65
C LYS A 476 -20.94 16.39 -6.35
N GLY A 477 -20.22 17.12 -7.21
CA GLY A 477 -18.98 16.66 -7.84
C GLY A 477 -19.11 15.86 -9.13
N HIS A 478 -20.31 15.67 -9.70
CA HIS A 478 -20.49 15.04 -11.02
C HIS A 478 -20.06 15.97 -12.15
N ARG A 479 -19.25 15.47 -13.09
CA ARG A 479 -18.76 16.20 -14.26
C ARG A 479 -19.85 16.31 -15.33
N TYR A 480 -19.92 17.44 -16.01
CA TYR A 480 -20.76 17.67 -17.19
C TYR A 480 -20.06 18.63 -18.16
N VAL A 481 -20.39 18.56 -19.46
CA VAL A 481 -19.74 19.36 -20.51
C VAL A 481 -20.73 20.32 -21.17
N ILE A 482 -20.26 21.52 -21.49
CA ILE A 482 -20.98 22.47 -22.36
C ILE A 482 -20.20 22.54 -23.67
N THR A 483 -20.80 22.01 -24.74
CA THR A 483 -20.12 21.79 -26.03
C THR A 483 -20.06 23.04 -26.90
N GLU A 484 -21.20 23.53 -27.40
CA GLU A 484 -21.28 24.47 -28.53
C GLU A 484 -20.59 25.83 -28.32
N CYS A 485 -20.67 26.41 -27.13
CA CYS A 485 -20.07 27.72 -26.82
C CYS A 485 -19.20 27.73 -25.55
N GLY A 486 -19.12 26.61 -24.82
CA GLY A 486 -18.41 26.50 -23.54
C GLY A 486 -18.96 27.33 -22.37
N ASN A 487 -19.91 28.24 -22.62
CA ASN A 487 -20.44 29.17 -21.63
C ASN A 487 -21.78 28.69 -21.06
N PRO A 488 -22.05 28.90 -19.75
CA PRO A 488 -23.27 28.45 -19.09
C PRO A 488 -24.46 29.35 -19.44
N ASN A 489 -24.90 29.32 -20.70
CA ASN A 489 -26.00 30.16 -21.21
C ASN A 489 -27.39 29.55 -20.99
N GLN A 490 -27.45 28.29 -20.60
CA GLN A 490 -28.69 27.58 -20.29
C GLN A 490 -28.54 26.78 -18.99
N SER A 491 -29.62 26.71 -18.22
CA SER A 491 -29.67 26.01 -16.93
C SER A 491 -30.31 24.63 -17.11
N TYR A 492 -29.71 23.61 -16.49
CA TYR A 492 -30.10 22.21 -16.58
C TYR A 492 -30.09 21.56 -15.18
N ARG A 493 -30.54 20.30 -15.10
CA ARG A 493 -30.47 19.48 -13.88
C ARG A 493 -29.42 18.39 -14.07
N CYS A 494 -28.54 18.22 -13.08
CA CYS A 494 -27.56 17.15 -13.08
C CYS A 494 -28.27 15.79 -13.19
N PRO A 495 -27.92 14.95 -14.18
CA PRO A 495 -28.60 13.66 -14.39
C PRO A 495 -28.38 12.68 -13.23
N THR A 496 -27.32 12.88 -12.43
CA THR A 496 -26.98 12.00 -11.31
C THR A 496 -27.56 12.46 -9.98
N CYS A 497 -27.42 13.73 -9.62
CA CYS A 497 -27.85 14.23 -8.30
C CYS A 497 -28.98 15.24 -8.32
N ASN A 498 -29.52 15.56 -9.50
CA ASN A 498 -30.59 16.53 -9.71
C ASN A 498 -30.29 17.97 -9.23
N ALA A 499 -29.01 18.27 -8.92
CA ALA A 499 -28.57 19.61 -8.60
C ALA A 499 -28.68 20.54 -9.83
N ASN A 500 -28.90 21.83 -9.61
CA ASN A 500 -28.94 22.81 -10.69
C ASN A 500 -27.54 22.96 -11.31
N ILE A 501 -27.43 22.83 -12.64
CA ILE A 501 -26.18 22.93 -13.41
C ILE A 501 -26.35 23.91 -14.58
N GLY A 502 -25.27 24.40 -15.19
CA GLY A 502 -25.36 25.40 -16.26
C GLY A 502 -25.61 26.81 -15.71
N GLY A 503 -26.34 27.68 -16.43
CA GLY A 503 -26.55 29.08 -16.04
C GLY A 503 -27.37 29.92 -17.03
N GLN A 504 -27.44 31.24 -16.84
CA GLN A 504 -27.97 32.20 -17.84
C GLN A 504 -26.89 33.26 -18.16
N GLY A 505 -25.75 32.80 -18.68
CA GLY A 505 -24.55 33.60 -18.91
C GLY A 505 -23.58 33.59 -17.72
N ILE A 506 -24.08 33.30 -16.52
CA ILE A 506 -23.30 33.13 -15.28
C ILE A 506 -23.53 31.71 -14.76
N LEU A 507 -22.46 31.02 -14.38
CA LEU A 507 -22.52 29.65 -13.85
C LEU A 507 -23.36 29.60 -12.55
N ALA A 508 -24.28 28.65 -12.47
CA ALA A 508 -25.18 28.45 -11.34
C ALA A 508 -24.39 28.23 -10.03
N ALA A 509 -24.91 28.79 -8.92
CA ALA A 509 -24.25 28.75 -7.62
C ALA A 509 -23.77 27.34 -7.23
N ASN A 510 -22.56 27.25 -6.67
CA ASN A 510 -21.88 26.02 -6.23
C ASN A 510 -21.49 25.03 -7.35
N ASN A 511 -21.68 25.38 -8.62
CA ASN A 511 -21.03 24.69 -9.73
C ASN A 511 -19.62 25.27 -9.89
N ARG A 512 -18.68 24.45 -10.37
CA ARG A 512 -17.28 24.85 -10.54
C ARG A 512 -16.72 24.28 -11.84
N ASP A 513 -15.61 24.83 -12.35
CA ASP A 513 -14.90 24.20 -13.47
C ASP A 513 -14.49 22.77 -13.06
N ALA A 514 -14.68 21.80 -13.95
CA ALA A 514 -14.35 20.42 -13.68
C ALA A 514 -12.83 20.26 -13.57
N SER A 515 -12.39 19.59 -12.51
CA SER A 515 -10.98 19.25 -12.39
C SER A 515 -10.61 18.23 -13.46
N ARG A 516 -9.53 18.48 -14.21
CA ARG A 516 -8.91 17.51 -15.14
C ARG A 516 -8.14 16.39 -14.42
N GLN A 517 -8.16 16.36 -13.09
CA GLN A 517 -7.45 15.34 -12.31
C GLN A 517 -8.17 14.00 -12.36
N ASP A 518 -7.41 12.94 -12.60
CA ASP A 518 -7.83 11.54 -12.53
C ASP A 518 -8.37 11.19 -11.12
N ARG A 519 -9.61 10.65 -11.06
CA ARG A 519 -10.28 10.25 -9.81
C ARG A 519 -10.13 8.77 -9.47
N SER A 520 -9.26 8.05 -10.16
CA SER A 520 -9.05 6.63 -9.93
C SER A 520 -8.56 6.36 -8.50
N SER A 521 -9.15 5.35 -7.88
CA SER A 521 -8.83 4.97 -6.51
C SER A 521 -7.63 4.01 -6.46
N THR A 522 -6.74 4.23 -5.50
CA THR A 522 -5.66 3.30 -5.16
C THR A 522 -6.18 2.08 -4.39
N GLY A 523 -5.43 0.98 -4.45
CA GLY A 523 -5.78 -0.28 -3.79
C GLY A 523 -6.57 -1.23 -4.68
N HIS A 524 -7.11 -2.28 -4.06
CA HIS A 524 -8.00 -3.25 -4.69
C HIS A 524 -9.44 -2.76 -4.52
N ILE A 525 -10.10 -2.41 -5.62
CA ILE A 525 -11.41 -1.73 -5.59
C ILE A 525 -12.57 -2.60 -6.09
N LEU A 526 -12.34 -3.91 -6.21
CA LEU A 526 -13.38 -4.83 -6.66
C LEU A 526 -14.24 -5.26 -5.46
N GLY A 527 -15.56 -5.27 -5.66
CA GLY A 527 -16.51 -5.77 -4.66
C GLY A 527 -16.49 -7.30 -4.52
N ARG A 528 -17.58 -7.87 -4.00
CA ARG A 528 -17.72 -9.34 -3.84
C ARG A 528 -17.64 -10.05 -5.19
N ALA A 529 -16.89 -11.15 -5.25
CA ALA A 529 -16.70 -11.95 -6.47
C ALA A 529 -18.02 -12.43 -7.11
N GLN A 530 -19.04 -12.73 -6.29
CA GLN A 530 -20.35 -13.21 -6.77
C GLN A 530 -21.26 -12.11 -7.33
N ALA A 531 -21.05 -10.84 -6.93
CA ALA A 531 -21.78 -9.70 -7.50
C ALA A 531 -21.29 -9.35 -8.92
N GLN A 532 -20.11 -9.82 -9.30
CA GLN A 532 -19.53 -9.69 -10.65
C GLN A 532 -20.03 -10.78 -11.60
N GLN A 533 -21.34 -11.02 -11.69
CA GLN A 533 -21.91 -11.95 -12.68
C GLN A 533 -21.67 -11.56 -14.16
N GLN A 534 -20.90 -10.50 -14.43
CA GLN A 534 -20.49 -10.09 -15.76
C GLN A 534 -19.08 -10.65 -16.05
N ASN A 535 -18.95 -11.29 -17.21
CA ASN A 535 -17.68 -11.76 -17.75
C ASN A 535 -16.59 -10.67 -17.63
N VAL A 536 -15.34 -11.06 -17.41
CA VAL A 536 -14.18 -10.14 -17.46
C VAL A 536 -14.23 -9.39 -18.80
N THR A 537 -14.65 -8.13 -18.76
CA THR A 537 -14.65 -7.25 -19.93
C THR A 537 -13.20 -6.86 -20.25
N SER A 538 -12.95 -6.50 -21.52
CA SER A 538 -11.67 -5.89 -21.87
C SER A 538 -11.47 -4.62 -21.05
N LEU A 539 -10.31 -4.52 -20.38
CA LEU A 539 -9.93 -3.38 -19.57
C LEU A 539 -8.76 -2.69 -20.26
N ARG A 540 -8.97 -1.46 -20.72
CA ARG A 540 -7.97 -0.72 -21.51
C ARG A 540 -7.54 -1.55 -22.73
N ASN A 541 -6.26 -1.87 -22.84
CA ASN A 541 -5.68 -2.68 -23.90
C ASN A 541 -5.66 -4.19 -23.59
N LEU A 542 -6.18 -4.61 -22.43
CA LEU A 542 -6.16 -6.00 -22.02
C LEU A 542 -7.36 -6.76 -22.61
N THR A 543 -7.07 -7.83 -23.34
CA THR A 543 -8.11 -8.80 -23.74
C THR A 543 -8.72 -9.47 -22.49
N PRO A 544 -9.95 -10.01 -22.56
CA PRO A 544 -10.57 -10.73 -21.45
C PRO A 544 -9.69 -11.83 -20.85
N LEU A 545 -9.00 -12.59 -21.70
CA LEU A 545 -8.06 -13.64 -21.28
C LEU A 545 -6.84 -13.05 -20.55
N SER A 546 -6.20 -12.05 -21.13
CA SER A 546 -5.03 -11.39 -20.55
C SER A 546 -5.36 -10.74 -19.21
N CYS A 547 -6.51 -10.07 -19.13
CA CYS A 547 -7.01 -9.49 -17.90
C CYS A 547 -7.30 -10.56 -16.84
N GLY A 548 -7.95 -11.67 -17.22
CA GLY A 548 -8.24 -12.78 -16.31
C GLY A 548 -6.97 -13.41 -15.72
N VAL A 549 -5.97 -13.70 -16.56
CA VAL A 549 -4.68 -14.26 -16.11
C VAL A 549 -3.95 -13.28 -15.19
N LEU A 550 -3.84 -12.00 -15.59
CA LEU A 550 -3.14 -10.99 -14.81
C LEU A 550 -3.81 -10.72 -13.46
N ARG A 551 -5.15 -10.70 -13.44
CA ARG A 551 -5.94 -10.53 -12.22
C ARG A 551 -5.78 -11.71 -11.27
N CYS A 552 -5.83 -12.93 -11.78
CA CYS A 552 -5.60 -14.14 -11.01
C CYS A 552 -4.21 -14.13 -10.34
N LEU A 553 -3.17 -13.73 -11.08
CA LEU A 553 -1.81 -13.59 -10.55
C LEU A 553 -1.71 -12.51 -9.46
N THR A 554 -2.42 -11.41 -9.64
CA THR A 554 -2.50 -10.31 -8.67
C THR A 554 -3.17 -10.76 -7.38
N HIS A 555 -4.31 -11.44 -7.46
CA HIS A 555 -5.00 -11.99 -6.30
C HIS A 555 -4.19 -13.09 -5.61
N ALA A 556 -3.51 -13.96 -6.36
CA ALA A 556 -2.60 -14.96 -5.80
C ALA A 556 -1.42 -14.32 -5.06
N ALA A 557 -0.86 -13.23 -5.58
CA ALA A 557 0.19 -12.46 -4.91
C ALA A 557 -0.31 -11.76 -3.63
N MET A 558 -1.53 -11.21 -3.65
CA MET A 558 -2.17 -10.62 -2.47
C MET A 558 -2.44 -11.68 -1.41
N LEU A 559 -2.91 -12.87 -1.80
CA LEU A 559 -3.15 -14.00 -0.90
C LEU A 559 -1.84 -14.50 -0.27
N LEU A 560 -0.74 -14.56 -1.04
CA LEU A 560 0.57 -14.85 -0.47
C LEU A 560 1.05 -13.75 0.51
N GLY A 561 0.56 -12.52 0.35
CA GLY A 561 0.82 -11.41 1.25
C GLY A 561 0.13 -11.53 2.60
N THR A 562 -1.04 -12.18 2.67
CA THR A 562 -1.79 -12.33 3.94
C THR A 562 -1.04 -13.19 4.95
N ASP A 563 -0.26 -14.17 4.48
CA ASP A 563 0.63 -15.01 5.29
C ASP A 563 1.72 -14.21 6.02
N GLN A 564 2.11 -13.04 5.49
CA GLN A 564 3.11 -12.17 6.11
C GLN A 564 2.46 -11.09 6.98
N ASN A 565 1.42 -10.43 6.47
CA ASN A 565 0.70 -9.39 7.21
C ASN A 565 -0.71 -9.21 6.63
N ASN A 566 -1.68 -9.89 7.25
CA ASN A 566 -3.09 -9.81 6.85
C ASN A 566 -3.68 -8.39 6.95
N GLN A 567 -3.29 -7.60 7.96
CA GLN A 567 -3.80 -6.24 8.17
C GLN A 567 -3.39 -5.29 7.03
N ASN A 568 -2.17 -5.44 6.52
CA ASN A 568 -1.70 -4.63 5.38
C ASN A 568 -2.49 -4.95 4.10
N ILE A 569 -2.81 -6.23 3.86
CA ILE A 569 -3.63 -6.60 2.69
C ILE A 569 -5.08 -6.16 2.90
N ALA A 570 -5.61 -6.25 4.12
CA ALA A 570 -6.94 -5.74 4.46
C ALA A 570 -7.06 -4.23 4.17
N ALA A 571 -6.05 -3.45 4.55
CA ALA A 571 -6.01 -1.99 4.30
C ALA A 571 -5.92 -1.61 2.81
N VAL A 572 -5.45 -2.53 1.97
CA VAL A 572 -5.35 -2.33 0.52
C VAL A 572 -6.70 -2.59 -0.18
N ILE A 573 -7.60 -3.38 0.41
CA ILE A 573 -8.90 -3.76 -0.17
C ILE A 573 -9.99 -2.75 0.18
N LYS A 574 -10.75 -2.34 -0.84
CA LYS A 574 -11.85 -1.36 -0.77
C LYS A 574 -13.05 -1.91 -1.56
N PRO A 575 -14.26 -1.97 -0.95
CA PRO A 575 -14.56 -1.69 0.45
C PRO A 575 -13.89 -2.68 1.42
N PRO A 576 -13.69 -2.31 2.70
CA PRO A 576 -13.03 -3.16 3.67
C PRO A 576 -13.78 -4.49 3.84
N VAL A 577 -13.01 -5.57 3.97
CA VAL A 577 -13.54 -6.94 4.10
C VAL A 577 -13.08 -7.57 5.41
N TRP A 578 -13.97 -8.34 6.03
CA TRP A 578 -13.74 -8.99 7.31
C TRP A 578 -12.80 -10.21 7.18
N ASP A 579 -13.03 -11.05 6.17
CA ASP A 579 -12.17 -12.20 5.84
C ASP A 579 -11.47 -12.00 4.50
N VAL A 580 -10.26 -11.45 4.58
CA VAL A 580 -9.39 -11.19 3.42
C VAL A 580 -9.02 -12.48 2.68
N VAL A 581 -8.75 -13.56 3.41
CA VAL A 581 -8.28 -14.82 2.83
C VAL A 581 -9.39 -15.47 2.03
N GLN A 582 -10.59 -15.55 2.61
CA GLN A 582 -11.76 -16.08 1.92
C GLN A 582 -12.16 -15.21 0.72
N PHE A 583 -12.14 -13.89 0.89
CA PHE A 583 -12.40 -12.94 -0.19
C PHE A 583 -11.46 -13.15 -1.38
N LEU A 584 -10.16 -13.26 -1.16
CA LEU A 584 -9.18 -13.47 -2.22
C LEU A 584 -9.30 -14.87 -2.86
N LYS A 585 -9.63 -15.91 -2.09
CA LYS A 585 -9.89 -17.26 -2.63
C LYS A 585 -11.08 -17.28 -3.58
N GLU A 586 -12.18 -16.61 -3.22
CA GLU A 586 -13.37 -16.50 -4.07
C GLU A 586 -13.07 -15.77 -5.37
N HIS A 587 -12.28 -14.70 -5.31
CA HIS A 587 -11.80 -13.97 -6.49
C HIS A 587 -10.92 -14.83 -7.39
N ILE A 588 -9.96 -15.58 -6.84
CA ILE A 588 -9.11 -16.51 -7.62
C ILE A 588 -9.97 -17.59 -8.31
N GLN A 589 -10.94 -18.17 -7.61
CA GLN A 589 -11.85 -19.16 -8.21
C GLN A 589 -12.70 -18.56 -9.33
N HIS A 590 -13.15 -17.31 -9.16
CA HIS A 590 -13.88 -16.60 -10.20
C HIS A 590 -12.97 -16.35 -11.43
N ASP A 591 -11.75 -15.87 -11.22
CA ASP A 591 -10.80 -15.60 -12.29
C ASP A 591 -10.45 -16.86 -13.10
N ILE A 592 -10.26 -18.02 -12.44
CA ILE A 592 -10.01 -19.31 -13.10
C ILE A 592 -11.18 -19.66 -14.03
N ARG A 593 -12.43 -19.53 -13.55
CA ARG A 593 -13.62 -19.81 -14.37
C ARG A 593 -13.74 -18.84 -15.54
N CYS A 594 -13.35 -17.58 -15.36
CA CYS A 594 -13.33 -16.61 -16.45
C CYS A 594 -12.28 -16.97 -17.51
N ILE A 595 -11.07 -17.39 -17.10
CA ILE A 595 -10.03 -17.87 -18.02
C ILE A 595 -10.50 -19.11 -18.78
N ALA A 596 -11.10 -20.07 -18.08
CA ALA A 596 -11.66 -21.29 -18.67
C ALA A 596 -12.69 -20.95 -19.77
N ARG A 597 -13.64 -20.05 -19.47
CA ARG A 597 -14.63 -19.58 -20.43
C ARG A 597 -14.02 -18.83 -21.61
N SER A 598 -13.07 -17.92 -21.38
CA SER A 598 -12.44 -17.13 -22.44
C SER A 598 -11.61 -17.97 -23.40
N THR A 599 -11.14 -19.14 -22.97
CA THR A 599 -10.34 -20.05 -23.81
C THR A 599 -11.12 -21.26 -24.32
N GLY A 600 -12.33 -21.48 -23.83
CA GLY A 600 -13.10 -22.69 -24.13
C GLY A 600 -12.57 -23.96 -23.47
N ASN A 601 -11.77 -23.80 -22.43
CA ASN A 601 -11.07 -24.86 -21.72
C ASN A 601 -11.78 -25.19 -20.41
N ASN A 602 -11.43 -26.31 -19.78
CA ASN A 602 -11.89 -26.63 -18.43
C ASN A 602 -11.06 -25.87 -17.36
N ASP A 603 -11.49 -25.94 -16.10
CA ASP A 603 -10.82 -25.26 -14.99
C ASP A 603 -9.37 -25.77 -14.80
N ASP A 604 -9.08 -27.05 -15.05
CA ASP A 604 -7.73 -27.63 -14.94
C ASP A 604 -6.78 -27.08 -16.01
N GLU A 605 -7.25 -26.98 -17.25
CA GLU A 605 -6.53 -26.36 -18.36
C GLU A 605 -6.32 -24.85 -18.09
N ALA A 606 -7.31 -24.15 -17.51
CA ALA A 606 -7.16 -22.76 -17.08
C ALA A 606 -6.09 -22.60 -15.98
N VAL A 607 -6.02 -23.52 -15.02
CA VAL A 607 -4.95 -23.59 -14.02
C VAL A 607 -3.60 -23.87 -14.69
N GLN A 608 -3.53 -24.80 -15.64
CA GLN A 608 -2.30 -25.06 -16.40
C GLN A 608 -1.82 -23.83 -17.17
N ILE A 609 -2.72 -23.05 -17.76
CA ILE A 609 -2.38 -21.77 -18.40
C ILE A 609 -1.67 -20.83 -17.42
N ILE A 610 -2.23 -20.66 -16.22
CA ILE A 610 -1.61 -19.83 -15.16
C ILE A 610 -0.22 -20.35 -14.82
N HIS A 611 -0.06 -21.68 -14.68
CA HIS A 611 1.23 -22.31 -14.39
C HIS A 611 2.26 -22.17 -15.52
N LEU A 612 1.83 -22.24 -16.78
CA LEU A 612 2.69 -22.01 -17.95
C LEU A 612 3.18 -20.57 -18.00
N VAL A 613 2.32 -19.60 -17.68
CA VAL A 613 2.70 -18.18 -17.55
C VAL A 613 3.71 -17.98 -16.42
N LEU A 614 3.47 -18.57 -15.24
CA LEU A 614 4.43 -18.54 -14.13
C LEU A 614 5.79 -19.16 -14.51
N ALA A 615 5.78 -20.28 -15.23
CA ALA A 615 7.00 -20.91 -15.73
C ALA A 615 7.73 -20.01 -16.73
N GLY A 616 7.00 -19.34 -17.62
CA GLY A 616 7.54 -18.34 -18.55
C GLY A 616 8.21 -17.18 -17.83
N ILE A 617 7.60 -16.65 -16.76
CA ILE A 617 8.18 -15.60 -15.91
C ILE A 617 9.51 -16.06 -15.29
N VAL A 618 9.53 -17.25 -14.68
CA VAL A 618 10.75 -17.80 -14.03
C VAL A 618 11.87 -18.03 -15.05
N ASN A 619 11.55 -18.58 -16.23
CA ASN A 619 12.53 -18.86 -17.28
C ASN A 619 13.16 -17.57 -17.84
N ASN A 620 12.35 -16.52 -18.05
CA ASN A 620 12.86 -15.22 -18.50
C ASN A 620 13.72 -14.52 -17.43
N LEU A 621 13.37 -14.64 -16.14
CA LEU A 621 14.20 -14.12 -15.04
C LEU A 621 15.56 -14.84 -14.93
N GLY A 622 15.62 -16.12 -15.31
CA GLY A 622 16.86 -16.90 -15.35
C GLY A 622 17.81 -16.49 -16.48
N ARG A 623 17.28 -16.07 -17.65
CA ARG A 623 18.07 -15.69 -18.83
C ARG A 623 18.68 -14.29 -18.75
N HIS A 624 18.03 -13.33 -18.09
CA HIS A 624 18.45 -11.93 -18.07
C HIS A 624 19.23 -11.47 -16.82
N GLY A 625 19.60 -12.38 -15.91
CA GLY A 625 20.53 -12.06 -14.82
C GLY A 625 20.07 -11.00 -13.79
N GLY A 626 18.76 -10.76 -13.68
CA GLY A 626 18.21 -9.77 -12.74
C GLY A 626 16.71 -9.51 -12.94
N TYR A 627 16.09 -8.82 -11.98
CA TYR A 627 14.74 -8.31 -12.13
C TYR A 627 14.73 -7.28 -13.28
N LEU A 628 14.03 -7.59 -14.37
CA LEU A 628 13.71 -6.58 -15.39
C LEU A 628 12.93 -5.45 -14.70
N ASN A 629 13.38 -4.22 -14.87
CA ASN A 629 12.70 -3.03 -14.35
C ASN A 629 11.47 -2.77 -15.21
N ILE A 630 10.46 -3.62 -15.05
CA ILE A 630 9.18 -3.54 -15.75
C ILE A 630 8.42 -2.39 -15.09
N GLY A 631 8.43 -1.22 -15.74
CA GLY A 631 7.56 -0.07 -15.48
C GLY A 631 7.25 0.30 -14.02
N GLY A 632 8.00 1.23 -13.43
CA GLY A 632 7.51 2.12 -12.37
C GLY A 632 7.13 1.52 -11.01
N ASN A 633 6.81 2.39 -10.05
CA ASN A 633 6.51 2.11 -8.65
C ASN A 633 4.99 1.94 -8.38
N LEU A 634 4.16 1.76 -9.41
CA LEU A 634 2.69 1.70 -9.35
C LEU A 634 2.04 2.88 -8.59
N THR A 635 2.70 4.03 -8.49
CA THR A 635 2.16 5.18 -7.73
C THR A 635 1.22 6.07 -8.53
N THR A 636 1.14 5.88 -9.85
CA THR A 636 0.21 6.62 -10.73
C THR A 636 -0.48 5.68 -11.71
N ASN A 637 -1.65 6.06 -12.22
CA ASN A 637 -2.34 5.30 -13.26
C ASN A 637 -1.50 5.10 -14.53
N VAL A 638 -0.78 6.14 -14.96
CA VAL A 638 0.15 6.05 -16.10
C VAL A 638 1.23 5.00 -15.84
N SER A 639 1.79 4.97 -14.62
CA SER A 639 2.78 3.96 -14.25
C SER A 639 2.19 2.54 -14.20
N ARG A 640 0.92 2.39 -13.79
CA ARG A 640 0.21 1.11 -13.82
C ARG A 640 -0.01 0.64 -15.26
N THR A 641 -0.52 1.49 -16.15
CA THR A 641 -0.75 1.12 -17.54
C THR A 641 0.55 0.73 -18.24
N ALA A 642 1.61 1.52 -18.05
CA ALA A 642 2.94 1.18 -18.58
C ALA A 642 3.48 -0.15 -18.01
N TRP A 643 3.21 -0.44 -16.73
CA TRP A 643 3.52 -1.73 -16.13
C TRP A 643 2.72 -2.88 -16.76
N GLU A 644 1.41 -2.70 -16.96
CA GLU A 644 0.53 -3.67 -17.59
C GLU A 644 1.02 -4.01 -19.00
N ASP A 645 1.28 -3.00 -19.84
CA ASP A 645 1.75 -3.18 -21.23
C ASP A 645 3.10 -3.90 -21.28
N ALA A 646 4.04 -3.51 -20.41
CA ALA A 646 5.35 -4.13 -20.34
C ALA A 646 5.26 -5.58 -19.83
N PHE A 647 4.41 -5.86 -18.84
CA PHE A 647 4.16 -7.20 -18.32
C PHE A 647 3.52 -8.10 -19.38
N MET A 648 2.54 -7.56 -20.13
CA MET A 648 1.88 -8.24 -21.22
C MET A 648 2.87 -8.65 -22.32
N THR A 649 3.64 -7.69 -22.80
CA THR A 649 4.61 -7.90 -23.90
C THR A 649 5.69 -8.89 -23.52
N THR A 650 6.18 -8.81 -22.27
CA THR A 650 7.34 -9.61 -21.82
C THR A 650 6.95 -11.02 -21.39
N TYR A 651 5.80 -11.19 -20.74
CA TYR A 651 5.47 -12.45 -20.04
C TYR A 651 4.20 -13.13 -20.51
N LEU A 652 3.14 -12.39 -20.82
CA LEU A 652 1.86 -13.01 -21.17
C LEU A 652 1.78 -13.34 -22.66
N ASN A 653 2.01 -12.37 -23.54
CA ASN A 653 1.85 -12.54 -24.99
C ASN A 653 2.68 -13.72 -25.56
N PRO A 654 3.96 -13.93 -25.14
CA PRO A 654 4.74 -15.07 -25.63
C PRO A 654 4.19 -16.45 -25.23
N VAL A 655 3.39 -16.52 -24.17
CA VAL A 655 2.77 -17.77 -23.69
C VAL A 655 1.37 -17.93 -24.29
N LEU A 656 0.58 -16.85 -24.29
CA LEU A 656 -0.81 -16.86 -24.76
C LEU A 656 -0.92 -17.07 -26.28
N SER A 657 0.05 -16.61 -27.08
CA SER A 657 0.04 -16.78 -28.54
C SER A 657 0.26 -18.22 -29.02
N VAL A 658 0.84 -19.08 -28.17
CA VAL A 658 1.15 -20.50 -28.49
C VAL A 658 0.54 -21.45 -27.48
N ILE A 659 -0.48 -20.99 -26.75
CA ILE A 659 -1.04 -21.68 -25.58
C ILE A 659 -1.58 -23.06 -25.91
N SER A 660 -2.14 -23.23 -27.10
CA SER A 660 -2.67 -24.51 -27.61
C SER A 660 -1.58 -25.58 -27.67
N VAL A 661 -0.39 -25.20 -28.16
CA VAL A 661 0.77 -26.10 -28.28
C VAL A 661 1.33 -26.42 -26.89
N LEU A 662 1.46 -25.40 -26.04
CA LEU A 662 1.98 -25.56 -24.69
C LEU A 662 1.10 -26.47 -23.81
N LEU A 663 -0.22 -26.36 -23.95
CA LEU A 663 -1.16 -27.26 -23.25
C LEU A 663 -1.02 -28.71 -23.74
N GLN A 664 -0.88 -28.92 -25.05
CA GLN A 664 -0.67 -30.26 -25.60
C GLN A 664 0.65 -30.88 -25.12
N ASP A 665 1.72 -30.09 -25.06
CA ASP A 665 3.01 -30.56 -24.55
C ASP A 665 2.97 -30.80 -23.03
N SER A 666 2.24 -29.98 -22.28
CA SER A 666 1.97 -30.22 -20.85
C SER A 666 1.26 -31.55 -20.63
N LEU A 667 0.20 -31.83 -21.41
CA LEU A 667 -0.52 -33.10 -21.39
C LEU A 667 0.40 -34.28 -21.70
N ARG A 668 1.26 -34.18 -22.73
CA ARG A 668 2.26 -35.21 -23.04
C ARG A 668 3.25 -35.45 -21.91
N ARG A 669 3.62 -34.43 -21.14
CA ARG A 669 4.50 -34.57 -19.97
C ARG A 669 3.78 -35.23 -18.80
N MET A 670 2.54 -34.84 -18.51
CA MET A 670 1.72 -35.49 -17.48
C MET A 670 1.44 -36.97 -17.81
N ALA A 671 1.24 -37.29 -19.09
CA ALA A 671 1.11 -38.66 -19.59
C ALA A 671 2.34 -39.55 -19.30
N ARG A 672 3.52 -38.94 -19.21
CA ARG A 672 4.80 -39.62 -18.94
C ARG A 672 5.18 -39.64 -17.46
N ASP A 673 4.50 -38.87 -16.59
CA ASP A 673 4.73 -38.92 -15.14
C ASP A 673 4.12 -40.21 -14.60
N GLU A 674 4.92 -41.13 -14.07
CA GLU A 674 4.44 -42.44 -13.59
C GLU A 674 3.33 -42.36 -12.54
N ARG A 675 3.23 -41.27 -11.78
CA ARG A 675 2.20 -41.09 -10.74
C ARG A 675 0.84 -40.71 -11.33
N LEU A 676 0.84 -39.96 -12.43
CA LEU A 676 -0.37 -39.44 -13.08
C LEU A 676 -0.71 -40.24 -14.34
N GLY A 677 0.30 -40.54 -15.14
CA GLY A 677 0.27 -41.33 -16.36
C GLY A 677 -0.24 -42.74 -16.17
N ASN A 678 -0.07 -43.36 -15.00
CA ASN A 678 -0.63 -44.70 -14.72
C ASN A 678 -2.10 -44.64 -14.24
N ASN A 679 -2.65 -43.45 -13.98
CA ASN A 679 -4.04 -43.30 -13.57
C ASN A 679 -4.98 -43.51 -14.76
N ARG A 680 -5.76 -44.60 -14.70
CA ARG A 680 -6.71 -44.98 -15.75
C ARG A 680 -7.74 -43.90 -16.08
N LEU A 681 -8.22 -43.14 -15.08
CA LEU A 681 -9.15 -42.04 -15.29
C LEU A 681 -8.49 -40.89 -16.06
N MET A 682 -7.25 -40.53 -15.72
CA MET A 682 -6.50 -39.47 -16.42
C MET A 682 -6.24 -39.84 -17.89
N ARG A 683 -5.81 -41.08 -18.14
CA ARG A 683 -5.58 -41.58 -19.51
C ARG A 683 -6.86 -41.65 -20.35
N LEU A 684 -8.01 -41.95 -19.73
CA LEU A 684 -9.32 -41.93 -20.38
C LEU A 684 -9.82 -40.50 -20.65
N VAL A 685 -9.78 -39.61 -19.65
CA VAL A 685 -10.26 -38.22 -19.74
C VAL A 685 -9.45 -37.39 -20.74
N HIS A 686 -8.14 -37.61 -20.81
CA HIS A 686 -7.25 -36.94 -21.76
C HIS A 686 -6.94 -37.79 -23.01
N GLU A 687 -7.63 -38.92 -23.17
CA GLU A 687 -7.61 -39.76 -24.38
C GLU A 687 -6.20 -40.19 -24.83
N LEU A 688 -5.31 -40.47 -23.88
CA LEU A 688 -3.91 -40.82 -24.11
C LEU A 688 -3.71 -42.22 -24.73
N ASP A 689 -4.69 -43.11 -24.55
CA ASP A 689 -4.68 -44.52 -24.99
C ASP A 689 -5.64 -44.81 -26.16
N GLY A 690 -6.16 -43.78 -26.82
CA GLY A 690 -7.14 -43.97 -27.89
C GLY A 690 -6.57 -44.78 -29.08
N PRO A 691 -7.36 -45.68 -29.71
CA PRO A 691 -6.91 -46.40 -30.91
C PRO A 691 -6.57 -45.42 -32.05
N ASN A 692 -5.66 -45.81 -32.94
CA ASN A 692 -5.28 -44.97 -34.07
C ASN A 692 -6.43 -44.90 -35.10
N TYR A 693 -7.23 -43.84 -35.02
CA TYR A 693 -8.57 -43.75 -35.62
C TYR A 693 -8.59 -43.77 -37.17
N GLU A 694 -7.44 -43.56 -37.82
CA GLU A 694 -7.27 -43.66 -39.29
C GLU A 694 -7.44 -45.10 -39.82
N SER A 695 -7.45 -46.10 -38.93
CA SER A 695 -7.54 -47.53 -39.27
C SER A 695 -8.91 -48.18 -39.02
N ILE A 696 -9.92 -47.41 -38.58
CA ILE A 696 -11.24 -47.94 -38.22
C ILE A 696 -12.12 -48.06 -39.47
N THR A 697 -12.34 -49.30 -39.93
CA THR A 697 -13.15 -49.62 -41.12
C THR A 697 -14.62 -49.96 -40.79
N LYS A 698 -14.98 -50.20 -39.53
CA LYS A 698 -16.36 -50.41 -39.05
C LYS A 698 -16.62 -49.62 -37.76
N LEU A 699 -17.71 -48.83 -37.76
CA LEU A 699 -18.16 -48.04 -36.63
C LEU A 699 -19.04 -48.88 -35.70
N ASP A 700 -18.49 -49.31 -34.55
CA ASP A 700 -19.24 -49.86 -33.42
C ASP A 700 -19.83 -48.71 -32.58
N PRO A 701 -21.13 -48.70 -32.21
CA PRO A 701 -21.70 -47.73 -31.28
C PRO A 701 -20.99 -47.61 -29.93
N MET A 702 -20.30 -48.66 -29.49
CA MET A 702 -19.46 -48.67 -28.28
C MET A 702 -18.03 -48.18 -28.52
N CYS A 703 -17.71 -47.72 -29.74
CA CYS A 703 -16.40 -47.19 -30.07
C CYS A 703 -16.09 -45.95 -29.20
N PRO A 704 -14.97 -45.95 -28.43
CA PRO A 704 -14.58 -44.82 -27.60
C PRO A 704 -14.45 -43.49 -28.38
N ALA A 705 -14.19 -43.57 -29.69
CA ALA A 705 -14.14 -42.41 -30.58
C ALA A 705 -15.45 -41.58 -30.61
N LEU A 706 -16.61 -42.25 -30.49
CA LEU A 706 -17.94 -41.63 -30.52
C LEU A 706 -18.30 -40.96 -29.20
N TRP A 707 -17.73 -41.44 -28.09
CA TRP A 707 -17.96 -40.92 -26.75
C TRP A 707 -16.91 -39.89 -26.32
N ARG A 708 -16.05 -39.46 -27.25
CA ARG A 708 -15.05 -38.41 -27.03
C ARG A 708 -15.72 -37.10 -26.65
N TYR A 709 -15.24 -36.51 -25.56
CA TYR A 709 -15.68 -35.17 -25.20
C TYR A 709 -15.18 -34.17 -26.25
N ARG A 710 -16.12 -33.62 -27.03
CA ARG A 710 -15.84 -32.49 -27.91
C ARG A 710 -16.10 -31.21 -27.14
N LYS A 711 -15.11 -30.31 -27.11
CA LYS A 711 -15.28 -28.97 -26.53
C LYS A 711 -16.49 -28.31 -27.18
N LYS A 712 -17.41 -27.80 -26.37
CA LYS A 712 -18.54 -27.01 -26.87
C LYS A 712 -17.95 -25.76 -27.51
N ILE A 713 -18.19 -25.58 -28.80
CA ILE A 713 -17.72 -24.39 -29.52
C ILE A 713 -18.59 -23.22 -29.06
N ALA A 714 -18.00 -22.33 -28.26
CA ALA A 714 -18.60 -21.07 -27.84
C ALA A 714 -18.06 -19.91 -28.70
N ILE A 715 -18.79 -18.80 -28.73
CA ILE A 715 -18.42 -17.64 -29.56
C ILE A 715 -17.09 -17.02 -29.11
N GLU A 716 -16.81 -17.11 -27.81
CA GLU A 716 -15.56 -16.68 -27.19
C GLU A 716 -14.37 -17.50 -27.73
N ASN A 717 -14.55 -18.82 -27.87
CA ASN A 717 -13.55 -19.71 -28.44
C ASN A 717 -13.28 -19.37 -29.91
N VAL A 718 -14.34 -19.08 -30.67
CA VAL A 718 -14.23 -18.67 -32.08
C VAL A 718 -13.50 -17.33 -32.18
N SER A 719 -13.85 -16.36 -31.31
CA SER A 719 -13.18 -15.05 -31.25
C SER A 719 -11.70 -15.18 -30.93
N PHE A 720 -11.34 -15.99 -29.93
CA PHE A 720 -9.96 -16.26 -29.56
C PHE A 720 -9.17 -16.94 -30.69
N LYS A 721 -9.72 -18.01 -31.28
CA LYS A 721 -9.08 -18.71 -32.40
C LYS A 721 -8.96 -17.85 -33.66
N PHE A 722 -9.95 -17.00 -33.91
CA PHE A 722 -9.91 -16.03 -35.01
C PHE A 722 -8.80 -15.00 -34.81
N GLN A 723 -8.60 -14.49 -33.59
CA GLN A 723 -7.49 -13.59 -33.26
C GLN A 723 -6.11 -14.27 -33.37
N GLU A 724 -5.98 -15.50 -32.88
CA GLU A 724 -4.75 -16.32 -33.03
C GLU A 724 -4.40 -16.54 -34.51
N TYR A 725 -5.40 -16.86 -35.34
CA TYR A 725 -5.24 -17.06 -36.78
C TYR A 725 -4.94 -15.77 -37.54
N ALA A 726 -5.50 -14.64 -37.09
CA ALA A 726 -5.34 -13.32 -37.71
C ALA A 726 -3.95 -12.70 -37.50
N GLN A 727 -3.19 -13.09 -36.48
CA GLN A 727 -1.84 -12.56 -36.19
C GLN A 727 -0.74 -13.02 -37.18
N GLY A 728 -1.08 -13.80 -38.22
CA GLY A 728 -0.10 -14.42 -39.12
C GLY A 728 -0.34 -14.32 -40.62
N CYS A 729 -1.25 -13.47 -41.14
CA CYS A 729 -1.51 -13.37 -42.58
C CYS A 729 -2.16 -12.04 -43.02
N ASP A 730 -1.88 -11.59 -44.25
CA ASP A 730 -2.65 -10.61 -45.07
C ASP A 730 -4.13 -11.03 -45.35
N LYS A 731 -4.64 -12.04 -44.63
CA LYS A 731 -5.98 -12.62 -44.83
C LYS A 731 -7.06 -11.97 -43.96
N LEU A 732 -6.69 -11.05 -43.08
CA LEU A 732 -7.62 -10.23 -42.28
C LEU A 732 -8.57 -9.42 -43.19
N GLU A 733 -8.08 -8.99 -44.36
CA GLU A 733 -8.86 -8.28 -45.39
C GLU A 733 -10.07 -9.09 -45.91
N ARG A 734 -10.04 -10.44 -45.84
CA ARG A 734 -11.13 -11.29 -46.34
C ARG A 734 -12.24 -11.57 -45.32
N CYS A 735 -12.05 -11.22 -44.05
CA CYS A 735 -13.00 -11.53 -42.97
C CYS A 735 -13.24 -10.34 -42.02
N GLU A 736 -13.12 -9.10 -42.51
CA GLU A 736 -13.24 -7.87 -41.72
C GLU A 736 -14.62 -7.72 -41.05
N ILE A 737 -15.69 -8.14 -41.74
CA ILE A 737 -17.05 -8.14 -41.19
C ILE A 737 -17.17 -9.10 -40.00
N LEU A 738 -16.58 -10.30 -40.12
CA LEU A 738 -16.57 -11.28 -39.05
C LEU A 738 -15.74 -10.78 -37.85
N ALA A 739 -14.62 -10.09 -38.12
CA ALA A 739 -13.81 -9.46 -37.08
C ALA A 739 -14.60 -8.40 -36.32
N GLU A 740 -15.33 -7.51 -37.02
CA GLU A 740 -16.17 -6.50 -36.37
C GLU A 740 -17.37 -7.10 -35.65
N PHE A 741 -17.96 -8.16 -36.19
CA PHE A 741 -19.03 -8.89 -35.52
C PHE A 741 -18.55 -9.49 -34.20
N LEU A 742 -17.45 -10.24 -34.21
CA LEU A 742 -16.90 -10.88 -33.01
C LEU A 742 -16.44 -9.88 -31.95
N LYS A 743 -16.04 -8.67 -32.37
CA LYS A 743 -15.68 -7.56 -31.46
C LYS A 743 -16.90 -6.97 -30.74
N LYS A 744 -18.06 -6.90 -31.40
CA LYS A 744 -19.29 -6.29 -30.85
C LYS A 744 -20.37 -7.31 -30.46
N GLU A 745 -20.11 -8.61 -30.60
CA GLU A 745 -21.10 -9.69 -30.50
C GLU A 745 -21.94 -9.64 -29.22
N GLN A 746 -21.28 -9.44 -28.08
CA GLN A 746 -21.93 -9.41 -26.77
C GLN A 746 -23.03 -8.33 -26.72
N HIS A 747 -22.80 -7.17 -27.34
CA HIS A 747 -23.76 -6.09 -27.42
C HIS A 747 -24.78 -6.31 -28.54
N LEU A 748 -24.36 -6.87 -29.69
CA LEU A 748 -25.26 -7.13 -30.82
C LEU A 748 -26.40 -8.09 -30.47
N ARG A 749 -26.17 -9.01 -29.51
CA ARG A 749 -27.24 -9.86 -28.95
C ARG A 749 -28.41 -9.08 -28.35
N ALA A 750 -28.20 -7.85 -27.92
CA ALA A 750 -29.26 -7.03 -27.35
C ALA A 750 -30.19 -6.44 -28.42
N LEU A 751 -29.75 -6.37 -29.69
CA LEU A 751 -30.56 -5.82 -30.80
C LEU A 751 -31.84 -6.59 -31.06
N GLN A 752 -31.85 -7.91 -30.80
CA GLN A 752 -33.04 -8.75 -30.97
C GLN A 752 -34.23 -8.28 -30.12
N TYR A 753 -33.96 -7.57 -29.01
CA TYR A 753 -34.99 -7.07 -28.10
C TYR A 753 -35.49 -5.68 -28.47
N LEU A 754 -34.84 -4.97 -29.39
CA LEU A 754 -35.20 -3.60 -29.77
C LEU A 754 -36.67 -3.49 -30.26
N PRO A 755 -37.19 -4.36 -31.15
CA PRO A 755 -38.58 -4.28 -31.59
C PRO A 755 -39.59 -4.42 -30.43
N ASP A 756 -39.31 -5.33 -29.49
CA ASP A 756 -40.14 -5.56 -28.30
C ASP A 756 -40.11 -4.36 -27.36
N ILE A 757 -38.94 -3.71 -27.20
CA ILE A 757 -38.79 -2.50 -26.39
C ILE A 757 -39.60 -1.34 -26.98
N ILE A 758 -39.54 -1.15 -28.30
CA ILE A 758 -40.33 -0.11 -28.97
C ILE A 758 -41.84 -0.44 -28.87
N LYS A 759 -42.22 -1.71 -28.98
CA LYS A 759 -43.61 -2.16 -28.79
C LYS A 759 -44.09 -1.94 -27.36
N LEU A 760 -43.26 -2.21 -26.36
CA LEU A 760 -43.53 -1.92 -24.94
C LEU A 760 -43.83 -0.44 -24.75
N GLN A 761 -42.97 0.42 -25.31
CA GLN A 761 -43.09 1.86 -25.20
C GLN A 761 -44.36 2.36 -25.89
N ARG A 762 -44.68 1.87 -27.09
CA ARG A 762 -45.93 2.21 -27.80
C ARG A 762 -47.17 1.83 -26.98
N LEU A 763 -47.21 0.62 -26.43
CA LEU A 763 -48.32 0.18 -25.58
C LEU A 763 -48.48 1.05 -24.33
N LEU A 764 -47.37 1.47 -23.71
CA LEU A 764 -47.40 2.38 -22.57
C LEU A 764 -47.90 3.78 -23.00
N PHE A 765 -47.45 4.30 -24.13
CA PHE A 765 -47.89 5.59 -24.66
C PHE A 765 -49.39 5.60 -25.03
N GLU A 766 -49.87 4.54 -25.68
CA GLU A 766 -51.28 4.38 -26.07
C GLU A 766 -52.18 4.26 -24.84
N LYS A 767 -51.79 3.43 -23.87
CA LYS A 767 -52.62 3.14 -22.70
C LYS A 767 -52.74 4.30 -21.72
N PHE A 768 -51.75 5.17 -21.68
CA PHE A 768 -51.75 6.33 -20.79
C PHE A 768 -52.11 7.64 -21.50
N HIS A 769 -52.51 7.61 -22.78
CA HIS A 769 -53.09 8.73 -23.55
C HIS A 769 -52.39 10.10 -23.34
N ARG A 770 -51.07 10.12 -23.15
CA ARG A 770 -50.28 11.34 -22.82
C ARG A 770 -50.71 12.08 -21.53
N ARG A 771 -51.41 11.40 -20.61
CA ARG A 771 -51.94 11.95 -19.34
C ARG A 771 -51.29 11.35 -18.08
N LEU A 772 -50.17 10.65 -18.21
CA LEU A 772 -49.42 10.21 -17.03
C LEU A 772 -48.54 11.36 -16.55
N ASP A 773 -48.81 11.92 -15.38
CA ASP A 773 -47.87 12.84 -14.75
C ASP A 773 -46.58 12.08 -14.38
N ARG A 774 -45.44 12.77 -14.43
CA ARG A 774 -44.13 12.20 -14.11
C ARG A 774 -44.09 11.63 -12.69
N ASN A 775 -44.72 12.30 -11.74
CA ASN A 775 -44.79 11.84 -10.35
C ASN A 775 -45.65 10.57 -10.23
N GLU A 776 -46.78 10.52 -10.94
CA GLU A 776 -47.61 9.31 -11.00
C GLU A 776 -46.87 8.13 -11.66
N ALA A 777 -46.05 8.40 -12.67
CA ALA A 777 -45.22 7.39 -13.35
C ALA A 777 -44.12 6.79 -12.46
N GLU A 778 -43.57 7.60 -11.56
CA GLU A 778 -42.51 7.24 -10.62
C GLU A 778 -43.07 6.49 -9.39
N GLU A 779 -44.34 6.73 -9.01
CA GLU A 779 -45.02 6.02 -7.91
C GLU A 779 -45.76 4.74 -8.36
N PHE A 780 -46.09 4.63 -9.65
CA PHE A 780 -46.83 3.50 -10.19
C PHE A 780 -45.89 2.37 -10.65
N THR A 781 -45.80 1.32 -9.83
CA THR A 781 -44.90 0.19 -10.05
C THR A 781 -45.42 -0.84 -11.05
N LEU A 782 -44.50 -1.58 -11.67
CA LEU A 782 -44.80 -2.69 -12.57
C LEU A 782 -45.81 -3.69 -11.98
N GLY A 783 -45.66 -4.04 -10.71
CA GLY A 783 -46.57 -4.95 -10.01
C GLY A 783 -47.99 -4.39 -9.87
N LYS A 784 -48.15 -3.08 -9.61
CA LYS A 784 -49.46 -2.41 -9.55
C LYS A 784 -50.11 -2.33 -10.93
N PHE A 785 -49.32 -2.06 -11.98
CA PHE A 785 -49.81 -2.02 -13.37
C PHE A 785 -50.31 -3.37 -13.87
N LEU A 786 -49.55 -4.45 -13.61
CA LEU A 786 -49.93 -5.80 -14.01
C LEU A 786 -51.22 -6.28 -13.31
N LYS A 787 -51.51 -5.77 -12.11
CA LYS A 787 -52.78 -6.04 -11.39
C LYS A 787 -53.96 -5.30 -12.02
N ARG A 788 -53.76 -4.06 -12.47
CA ARG A 788 -54.83 -3.19 -13.01
C ARG A 788 -55.22 -3.55 -14.45
N SER A 789 -54.46 -4.40 -15.13
CA SER A 789 -54.73 -4.74 -16.54
C SER A 789 -54.44 -6.21 -16.84
N PRO A 790 -55.33 -7.11 -16.40
CA PRO A 790 -55.14 -8.56 -16.53
C PRO A 790 -55.14 -9.04 -17.99
N GLN A 791 -55.86 -8.37 -18.89
CA GLN A 791 -56.02 -8.78 -20.29
C GLN A 791 -54.72 -8.74 -21.11
N ILE A 792 -53.83 -7.77 -20.84
CA ILE A 792 -52.54 -7.63 -21.55
C ILE A 792 -51.36 -8.15 -20.72
N ARG A 793 -51.63 -8.80 -19.58
CA ARG A 793 -50.63 -9.09 -18.54
C ARG A 793 -49.48 -9.96 -19.04
N GLU A 794 -49.78 -11.04 -19.75
CA GLU A 794 -48.76 -11.98 -20.24
C GLU A 794 -47.95 -11.40 -21.40
N GLN A 795 -48.62 -10.71 -22.34
CA GLN A 795 -47.95 -9.98 -23.41
C GLN A 795 -47.02 -8.89 -22.86
N PHE A 796 -47.49 -8.12 -21.87
CA PHE A 796 -46.71 -7.05 -21.27
C PHE A 796 -45.52 -7.58 -20.45
N LYS A 797 -45.68 -8.68 -19.71
CA LYS A 797 -44.57 -9.35 -19.02
C LYS A 797 -43.49 -9.80 -20.01
N ALA A 798 -43.87 -10.36 -21.16
CA ALA A 798 -42.91 -10.77 -22.19
C ALA A 798 -42.10 -9.57 -22.69
N LEU A 799 -42.76 -8.45 -22.99
CA LEU A 799 -42.11 -7.23 -23.47
C LEU A 799 -41.19 -6.59 -22.41
N VAL A 800 -41.62 -6.57 -21.14
CA VAL A 800 -40.78 -6.11 -20.02
C VAL A 800 -39.58 -7.03 -19.80
N ASN A 801 -39.75 -8.34 -20.02
CA ASN A 801 -38.64 -9.27 -19.96
C ASN A 801 -37.61 -9.01 -21.08
N SER A 802 -38.04 -8.71 -22.31
CA SER A 802 -37.15 -8.28 -23.40
C SER A 802 -36.37 -7.01 -23.02
N PHE A 803 -37.04 -6.01 -22.43
CA PHE A 803 -36.37 -4.81 -21.89
C PHE A 803 -35.34 -5.17 -20.80
N LYS A 804 -35.71 -6.02 -19.84
CA LYS A 804 -34.82 -6.48 -18.77
C LYS A 804 -33.58 -7.19 -19.29
N MET A 805 -33.73 -8.04 -20.31
CA MET A 805 -32.61 -8.79 -20.89
C MET A 805 -31.67 -7.85 -21.64
N ALA A 806 -32.19 -6.93 -22.45
CA ALA A 806 -31.38 -5.92 -23.13
C ALA A 806 -30.65 -5.01 -22.13
N TRP A 807 -31.36 -4.53 -21.10
CA TRP A 807 -30.79 -3.72 -20.02
C TRP A 807 -29.64 -4.43 -19.32
N LYS A 808 -29.81 -5.71 -18.97
CA LYS A 808 -28.76 -6.52 -18.32
C LYS A 808 -27.49 -6.62 -19.14
N ILE A 809 -27.62 -6.75 -20.47
CA ILE A 809 -26.48 -6.86 -21.40
C ILE A 809 -25.74 -5.52 -21.53
N VAL A 810 -26.49 -4.43 -21.61
CA VAL A 810 -25.98 -3.13 -22.09
C VAL A 810 -25.65 -2.15 -20.96
N ARG A 811 -26.26 -2.27 -19.77
CA ARG A 811 -26.15 -1.30 -18.66
C ARG A 811 -24.71 -0.93 -18.23
N SER A 812 -23.76 -1.86 -18.32
CA SER A 812 -22.35 -1.61 -18.00
C SER A 812 -21.60 -0.81 -19.07
N SER A 813 -22.15 -0.72 -20.28
CA SER A 813 -21.61 0.07 -21.37
C SER A 813 -22.30 1.43 -21.53
N LEU A 814 -23.46 1.63 -20.89
CA LEU A 814 -24.16 2.92 -20.83
C LEU A 814 -23.52 3.93 -19.86
N THR A 815 -22.53 3.49 -19.07
CA THR A 815 -21.70 4.36 -18.22
C THR A 815 -20.54 4.99 -18.99
N GLN A 816 -20.30 4.59 -20.24
CA GLN A 816 -19.26 5.18 -21.10
C GLN A 816 -19.81 6.46 -21.73
N ASP A 817 -19.05 7.56 -21.62
CA ASP A 817 -19.51 8.91 -21.97
C ASP A 817 -19.96 9.02 -23.44
N GLY A 818 -21.28 9.05 -23.62
CA GLY A 818 -21.99 9.37 -24.85
C GLY A 818 -23.15 10.33 -24.55
N PRO A 819 -23.86 10.84 -25.58
CA PRO A 819 -24.90 11.89 -25.41
C PRO A 819 -26.10 11.48 -24.54
N TYR A 820 -26.18 10.20 -24.16
CA TYR A 820 -27.23 9.65 -23.30
C TYR A 820 -26.65 8.81 -22.14
N SER A 821 -25.46 9.16 -21.64
CA SER A 821 -24.86 8.49 -20.48
C SER A 821 -25.74 8.64 -19.24
N ILE A 822 -25.84 7.57 -18.47
CA ILE A 822 -26.69 7.47 -17.27
C ILE A 822 -25.82 7.18 -16.04
N SER A 823 -26.29 7.60 -14.87
CA SER A 823 -25.51 7.47 -13.65
C SER A 823 -25.25 5.99 -13.27
N GLN A 824 -24.12 5.75 -12.60
CA GLN A 824 -23.76 4.42 -12.13
C GLN A 824 -24.81 3.83 -11.17
N GLU A 825 -25.48 4.68 -10.38
CA GLU A 825 -26.61 4.29 -9.52
C GLU A 825 -27.80 3.75 -10.33
N MET A 826 -28.13 4.39 -11.46
CA MET A 826 -29.23 3.96 -12.34
C MET A 826 -28.87 2.66 -13.08
N CYS A 827 -27.60 2.48 -13.47
CA CYS A 827 -27.12 1.21 -14.06
C CYS A 827 -27.15 0.03 -13.09
N CYS A 828 -27.14 0.29 -11.78
CA CYS A 828 -27.26 -0.74 -10.75
C CYS A 828 -28.71 -1.16 -10.48
N ILE A 829 -29.72 -0.49 -11.05
CA ILE A 829 -31.12 -0.83 -10.85
C ILE A 829 -31.45 -2.13 -11.59
N ASP A 830 -31.86 -3.15 -10.81
CA ASP A 830 -32.43 -4.37 -11.35
C ASP A 830 -33.93 -4.22 -11.62
N VAL A 831 -34.37 -4.71 -12.79
CA VAL A 831 -35.78 -4.70 -13.17
C VAL A 831 -36.55 -5.78 -12.41
N THR A 832 -37.45 -5.35 -11.54
CA THR A 832 -38.26 -6.16 -10.62
C THR A 832 -39.72 -5.68 -10.62
N ASN A 833 -40.61 -6.36 -9.89
CA ASN A 833 -42.02 -5.94 -9.78
C ASN A 833 -42.21 -4.61 -9.03
N SER A 834 -41.20 -4.13 -8.29
CA SER A 834 -41.22 -2.82 -7.64
C SER A 834 -40.66 -1.71 -8.53
N THR A 835 -40.13 -2.02 -9.72
CA THR A 835 -39.63 -1.02 -10.65
C THR A 835 -40.77 -0.10 -11.13
N PRO A 836 -40.60 1.23 -11.04
CA PRO A 836 -41.57 2.19 -11.57
C PRO A 836 -41.74 2.09 -13.08
N ILE A 837 -42.94 2.39 -13.58
CA ILE A 837 -43.22 2.38 -15.02
C ILE A 837 -42.41 3.45 -15.76
N SER A 838 -42.06 4.55 -15.08
CA SER A 838 -41.23 5.62 -15.63
C SER A 838 -39.91 5.11 -16.21
N MET A 839 -39.33 4.02 -15.70
CA MET A 839 -38.09 3.43 -16.23
C MET A 839 -38.22 2.90 -17.67
N PHE A 840 -39.43 2.48 -18.08
CA PHE A 840 -39.68 1.91 -19.40
C PHE A 840 -40.10 2.96 -20.43
N LEU A 841 -40.36 4.20 -20.01
CA LEU A 841 -40.78 5.31 -20.87
C LEU A 841 -39.59 6.22 -21.16
N PRO A 842 -39.26 6.50 -22.44
CA PRO A 842 -38.16 7.40 -22.78
C PRO A 842 -38.39 8.81 -22.25
N ALA A 843 -37.48 9.31 -21.41
CA ALA A 843 -37.51 10.68 -20.91
C ALA A 843 -36.08 11.22 -20.71
N ASN A 844 -35.90 12.54 -20.89
CA ASN A 844 -34.58 13.18 -20.79
C ASN A 844 -34.05 13.33 -19.36
N SER A 845 -34.81 12.91 -18.33
CA SER A 845 -34.40 12.98 -16.92
C SER A 845 -35.16 11.97 -16.07
N GLY A 846 -34.66 11.69 -14.86
CA GLY A 846 -35.24 10.69 -13.96
C GLY A 846 -35.02 9.25 -14.45
N GLN A 847 -35.85 8.30 -14.00
CA GLN A 847 -35.70 6.89 -14.36
C GLN A 847 -35.96 6.61 -15.85
N GLY A 848 -36.72 7.45 -16.54
CA GLY A 848 -36.96 7.34 -17.99
C GLY A 848 -35.74 7.59 -18.88
N SER A 849 -34.65 8.12 -18.30
CA SER A 849 -33.34 8.16 -18.96
C SER A 849 -32.81 6.78 -19.28
N CYS A 850 -33.21 5.74 -18.52
CA CYS A 850 -32.81 4.35 -18.76
C CYS A 850 -33.35 3.84 -20.11
N ALA A 851 -34.65 4.03 -20.38
CA ALA A 851 -35.27 3.64 -21.64
C ALA A 851 -34.72 4.44 -22.83
N LEU A 852 -34.46 5.73 -22.64
CA LEU A 852 -33.90 6.59 -23.68
C LEU A 852 -32.46 6.18 -24.04
N ALA A 853 -31.61 5.97 -23.03
CA ALA A 853 -30.23 5.53 -23.21
C ALA A 853 -30.14 4.15 -23.85
N LEU A 854 -30.98 3.21 -23.41
CA LEU A 854 -31.04 1.86 -23.98
C LEU A 854 -31.46 1.89 -25.46
N ASN A 855 -32.51 2.64 -25.80
CA ASN A 855 -32.96 2.79 -27.19
C ASN A 855 -31.86 3.36 -28.08
N ASN A 856 -31.25 4.47 -27.66
CA ASN A 856 -30.22 5.14 -28.45
C ASN A 856 -28.99 4.24 -28.62
N PHE A 857 -28.54 3.57 -27.56
CA PHE A 857 -27.42 2.65 -27.67
C PHE A 857 -27.70 1.52 -28.66
N LEU A 858 -28.88 0.88 -28.61
CA LEU A 858 -29.23 -0.20 -29.52
C LEU A 858 -29.35 0.28 -30.98
N VAL A 859 -29.97 1.44 -31.21
CA VAL A 859 -30.10 2.02 -32.56
C VAL A 859 -28.73 2.40 -33.11
N THR A 860 -27.89 3.08 -32.32
CA THR A 860 -26.52 3.44 -32.72
C THR A 860 -25.68 2.19 -32.96
N LEU A 861 -25.75 1.19 -32.09
CA LEU A 861 -25.03 -0.08 -32.27
C LEU A 861 -25.40 -0.76 -33.59
N HIS A 862 -26.70 -0.80 -33.93
CA HIS A 862 -27.17 -1.34 -35.19
C HIS A 862 -26.62 -0.54 -36.38
N ASN A 863 -26.82 0.77 -36.36
CA ASN A 863 -26.43 1.67 -37.46
C ASN A 863 -24.92 1.67 -37.69
N ASP A 864 -24.12 1.71 -36.62
CA ASP A 864 -22.66 1.67 -36.69
C ASP A 864 -22.17 0.34 -37.25
N PHE A 865 -22.76 -0.77 -36.81
CA PHE A 865 -22.37 -2.10 -37.29
C PHE A 865 -22.71 -2.26 -38.77
N ILE A 866 -23.92 -1.89 -39.19
CA ILE A 866 -24.34 -1.95 -40.59
C ILE A 866 -23.54 -0.98 -41.45
N GLY A 867 -23.31 0.25 -40.99
CA GLY A 867 -22.51 1.25 -41.70
C GLY A 867 -21.07 0.78 -41.92
N ARG A 868 -20.47 0.16 -40.90
CA ARG A 868 -19.14 -0.48 -41.02
C ARG A 868 -19.17 -1.63 -42.02
N CYS A 869 -20.17 -2.51 -41.97
CA CYS A 869 -20.31 -3.61 -42.94
C CYS A 869 -20.45 -3.09 -44.38
N LYS A 870 -21.26 -2.06 -44.61
CA LYS A 870 -21.43 -1.42 -45.93
C LYS A 870 -20.13 -0.81 -46.45
N SER A 871 -19.41 -0.10 -45.58
CA SER A 871 -18.10 0.48 -45.91
C SER A 871 -17.08 -0.59 -46.32
N LEU A 872 -17.10 -1.76 -45.67
CA LEU A 872 -16.19 -2.87 -45.98
C LEU A 872 -16.60 -3.61 -47.27
N LEU A 873 -17.90 -3.66 -47.57
CA LEU A 873 -18.44 -4.26 -48.81
C LEU A 873 -18.38 -3.34 -50.03
N LYS A 874 -18.00 -2.06 -49.87
CA LYS A 874 -18.02 -1.02 -50.92
C LYS A 874 -19.39 -0.89 -51.60
N ASP A 875 -20.47 -1.16 -50.86
CA ASP A 875 -21.84 -1.14 -51.37
C ASP A 875 -22.50 0.20 -50.99
N GLU A 876 -22.69 1.08 -51.97
CA GLU A 876 -23.34 2.39 -51.82
C GLU A 876 -24.88 2.33 -51.89
N SER A 877 -25.49 1.18 -51.57
CA SER A 877 -26.95 1.11 -51.48
C SER A 877 -27.49 1.89 -50.26
N ARG A 878 -28.03 3.08 -50.54
CA ARG A 878 -28.86 3.88 -49.62
C ARG A 878 -30.17 3.14 -49.33
N TYR A 879 -30.24 2.49 -48.18
CA TYR A 879 -31.50 2.26 -47.48
C TYR A 879 -31.38 2.97 -46.14
N VAL A 880 -32.18 4.03 -45.99
CA VAL A 880 -32.38 4.85 -44.79
C VAL A 880 -33.38 4.16 -43.88
#